data_AF-A0A495Z4G7-F1
#
_entry.id   AF-A0A495Z4G7-F1
#
_cell.length_a   1.000
_cell.length_b   1.000
_cell.length_c   1.000
_cell.angle_alpha   90.00
_cell.angle_beta   90.00
_cell.angle_gamma   90.00
#
_symmetry.space_group_name_H-M   'P 1'
#
loop_
_entity.id
_entity.type
_entity.pdbx_description
1 polymer ?
#
loop_
_entity_poly.entity_id
_entity_poly.type
_entity_poly.pdbx_seq_one_letter_code
_entity_poly.pdbx_strand_id
1 'polypeptide(L)'
;MRDVPPRIVLCNGADPPQQWAQDDNLVLEYREFSNKIPNVKLGLPSFIHYVSHFPDRILDLLEIAAYVFCADRLTSRGNKASVESHSWARSFYFVIKVRDFAFWDRADVKERLKETLVFMSGDQTYHFSFQSGHSTDPTNLFDQETFQIEPQQNTKVILFSGGLDSLAGIVDCLENSSDQLCLISHRSGQPETARTQDQLVRALHQRYPNRIRHYKFYCSLRQIRAREETQRTRSFLYTAIAYALSHALSQREIFVYENGITSINFPKRQDLMNARASRTTHPKTIMCLENFFATIYEPKVKIATPFLWKTKTEIYQILSEAGREDLITSTVSCSQTLQHTGQATHCGGCSQCIDRRFAAYGSELDDVDDSGIYTFDFIKEGVGKDEVRTTLIDYVRQAKHFTALNYDNFYYKMLNELIDLIDYIPGTSEKEKVEKVWKVCHRHGEQVEAAIRRMQAIHDDPFLPLPEGSFLQMIAEREYLSNLIQEQQDQTIGSGSQPGGVELFYSYSHRDEELREQLENHLSILRRQGVITDWHDRKISAGREWEGEIHEHLNTAHIILLLVSADFLASDYCYDIEMKRAMERHSVGEARVIPIILRPVDWEEAPFGKLQALPRGVKAVTLWENQDEAFTNIARGIKKTVEDLNRGR
;
A
#
# COMPACT_ATOMS: atom_id res chain seq x y z
N MET A 1 14.75 13.69 -15.84
CA MET A 1 14.92 12.23 -15.64
C MET A 1 16.08 11.80 -16.51
N ARG A 2 17.10 11.12 -15.98
CA ARG A 2 18.09 10.44 -16.83
C ARG A 2 17.47 9.10 -17.23
N ASP A 3 17.32 8.84 -18.52
CA ASP A 3 16.90 7.53 -19.03
C ASP A 3 17.95 6.49 -18.64
N VAL A 4 17.65 5.70 -17.61
CA VAL A 4 18.45 4.52 -17.29
C VAL A 4 18.11 3.46 -18.34
N PRO A 5 19.11 2.91 -19.06
CA PRO A 5 18.85 1.90 -20.07
C PRO A 5 18.19 0.66 -19.44
N PRO A 6 17.26 -0.01 -20.15
CA PRO A 6 16.58 -1.17 -19.62
C PRO A 6 17.54 -2.33 -19.38
N ARG A 7 17.25 -3.15 -18.36
CA ARG A 7 17.93 -4.43 -18.16
C ARG A 7 17.48 -5.39 -19.26
N ILE A 8 18.39 -5.69 -20.18
CA ILE A 8 18.15 -6.66 -21.25
C ILE A 8 18.23 -8.08 -20.69
N VAL A 9 17.24 -8.90 -21.01
CA VAL A 9 17.11 -10.28 -20.56
C VAL A 9 16.91 -11.20 -21.77
N LEU A 10 17.87 -12.09 -22.01
CA LEU A 10 17.85 -13.07 -23.11
C LEU A 10 17.43 -14.44 -22.56
N CYS A 11 16.42 -15.06 -23.18
CA CYS A 11 15.85 -16.30 -22.70
C CYS A 11 15.66 -17.32 -23.83
N ASN A 12 15.71 -18.63 -23.51
CA ASN A 12 15.55 -19.72 -24.46
C ASN A 12 16.56 -19.70 -25.63
N GLY A 13 17.80 -19.29 -25.37
CA GLY A 13 18.83 -19.16 -26.39
C GLY A 13 18.56 -18.05 -27.41
N ALA A 14 17.75 -17.05 -27.07
CA ALA A 14 17.48 -15.90 -27.93
C ALA A 14 18.73 -15.07 -28.21
N ASP A 15 18.79 -14.53 -29.42
CA ASP A 15 19.89 -13.68 -29.87
C ASP A 15 19.61 -12.22 -29.51
N PRO A 16 20.59 -11.47 -28.98
CA PRO A 16 20.38 -10.07 -28.63
C PRO A 16 20.10 -9.22 -29.88
N PRO A 17 19.24 -8.19 -29.78
CA PRO A 17 19.09 -7.17 -30.83
C PRO A 17 20.45 -6.53 -31.15
N GLN A 18 20.68 -6.18 -32.43
CA GLN A 18 21.98 -5.65 -32.89
C GLN A 18 22.51 -4.48 -32.05
N GLN A 19 21.61 -3.61 -31.58
CA GLN A 19 21.96 -2.44 -30.76
C GLN A 19 22.51 -2.77 -29.36
N TRP A 20 22.28 -3.99 -28.85
CA TRP A 20 22.72 -4.45 -27.52
C TRP A 20 23.56 -5.72 -27.58
N ALA A 21 24.12 -6.04 -28.75
CA ALA A 21 24.93 -7.24 -28.94
C ALA A 21 26.23 -7.24 -28.10
N GLN A 22 26.70 -6.05 -27.67
CA GLN A 22 27.93 -5.87 -26.88
C GLN A 22 27.67 -5.58 -25.39
N ASP A 23 26.40 -5.52 -24.95
CA ASP A 23 26.04 -5.19 -23.57
C ASP A 23 26.09 -6.42 -22.64
N ASP A 24 26.27 -6.18 -21.33
CA ASP A 24 26.19 -7.22 -20.29
C ASP A 24 24.72 -7.64 -20.05
N ASN A 25 24.24 -8.47 -20.97
CA ASN A 25 22.88 -8.98 -21.01
C ASN A 25 22.65 -10.06 -19.95
N LEU A 26 21.51 -10.00 -19.24
CA LEU A 26 21.11 -11.07 -18.34
C LEU A 26 20.63 -12.27 -19.14
N VAL A 27 21.33 -13.40 -19.09
CA VAL A 27 20.91 -14.63 -19.78
C VAL A 27 20.20 -15.56 -18.80
N LEU A 28 19.01 -16.02 -19.14
CA LEU A 28 18.21 -16.95 -18.33
C LEU A 28 17.81 -18.18 -19.16
N GLU A 29 18.21 -19.37 -18.70
CA GLU A 29 17.97 -20.62 -19.42
C GLU A 29 17.55 -21.71 -18.43
N TYR A 30 16.44 -22.42 -18.71
CA TYR A 30 16.06 -23.60 -17.91
C TYR A 30 16.62 -24.92 -18.44
N ARG A 31 17.04 -24.96 -19.71
CA ARG A 31 17.69 -26.09 -20.37
C ARG A 31 18.97 -25.65 -21.07
N GLU A 32 19.77 -26.60 -21.51
CA GLU A 32 21.03 -26.30 -22.17
C GLU A 32 20.80 -25.78 -23.59
N PHE A 33 21.37 -24.62 -23.90
CA PHE A 33 21.36 -24.02 -25.23
C PHE A 33 22.75 -23.50 -25.56
N SER A 34 23.29 -23.85 -26.73
CA SER A 34 24.55 -23.30 -27.26
C SER A 34 25.69 -23.29 -26.22
N ASN A 35 25.87 -24.40 -25.48
CA ASN A 35 26.85 -24.59 -24.40
C ASN A 35 26.70 -23.66 -23.17
N LYS A 36 25.54 -23.03 -22.97
CA LYS A 36 25.23 -22.25 -21.77
C LYS A 36 24.61 -23.14 -20.68
N ILE A 37 25.12 -23.02 -19.47
CA ILE A 37 24.65 -23.80 -18.31
C ILE A 37 23.28 -23.28 -17.86
N PRO A 38 22.27 -24.15 -17.69
CA PRO A 38 20.96 -23.73 -17.22
C PRO A 38 21.04 -23.15 -15.81
N ASN A 39 20.56 -21.92 -15.65
CA ASN A 39 20.57 -21.13 -14.42
C ASN A 39 19.16 -20.85 -13.88
N VAL A 40 18.12 -21.32 -14.57
CA VAL A 40 16.74 -21.37 -14.10
C VAL A 40 16.37 -22.82 -13.83
N LYS A 41 15.79 -23.10 -12.67
CA LYS A 41 15.17 -24.39 -12.36
C LYS A 41 13.69 -24.26 -12.66
N LEU A 42 13.20 -24.95 -13.68
CA LEU A 42 11.80 -24.97 -14.05
C LEU A 42 11.26 -26.41 -14.04
N GLY A 43 10.24 -26.66 -13.21
CA GLY A 43 9.61 -27.97 -13.03
C GLY A 43 8.61 -28.35 -14.12
N LEU A 44 8.74 -27.79 -15.33
CA LEU A 44 7.80 -27.95 -16.42
C LEU A 44 7.59 -29.43 -16.83
N PRO A 45 8.64 -30.27 -16.97
CA PRO A 45 8.44 -31.67 -17.35
C PRO A 45 7.59 -32.47 -16.38
N SER A 46 7.84 -32.30 -15.07
CA SER A 46 7.05 -32.94 -14.02
C SER A 46 5.61 -32.43 -14.00
N PHE A 47 5.42 -31.14 -14.31
CA PHE A 47 4.10 -30.53 -14.34
C PHE A 47 3.25 -31.03 -15.51
N ILE A 48 3.83 -31.16 -16.72
CA ILE A 48 3.17 -31.74 -17.89
C ILE A 48 2.77 -33.19 -17.62
N HIS A 49 3.65 -33.98 -16.97
CA HIS A 49 3.34 -35.38 -16.64
C HIS A 49 2.04 -35.53 -15.82
N TYR A 50 1.70 -34.57 -14.95
CA TYR A 50 0.47 -34.62 -14.17
C TYR A 50 -0.80 -34.32 -14.97
N VAL A 51 -0.69 -33.58 -16.07
CA VAL A 51 -1.84 -33.13 -16.87
C VAL A 51 -1.92 -33.76 -18.27
N SER A 52 -1.01 -34.68 -18.56
CA SER A 52 -0.77 -35.28 -19.88
C SER A 52 -0.16 -34.32 -20.89
N HIS A 53 -0.83 -33.23 -21.23
CA HIS A 53 -0.40 -32.33 -22.30
C HIS A 53 -0.79 -30.86 -22.05
N PHE A 54 0.04 -29.93 -22.52
CA PHE A 54 -0.26 -28.49 -22.58
C PHE A 54 -0.02 -27.95 -23.99
N PRO A 55 -0.93 -27.10 -24.51
CA PRO A 55 -0.69 -26.41 -25.78
C PRO A 55 0.55 -25.52 -25.74
N ASP A 56 1.17 -25.29 -26.90
CA ASP A 56 2.38 -24.48 -27.06
C ASP A 56 2.29 -23.10 -26.40
N ARG A 57 1.15 -22.42 -26.52
CA ARG A 57 0.94 -21.10 -25.87
C ARG A 57 0.97 -21.18 -24.35
N ILE A 58 0.46 -22.26 -23.76
CA ILE A 58 0.51 -22.46 -22.30
C ILE A 58 1.94 -22.77 -21.86
N LEU A 59 2.66 -23.59 -22.63
CA LEU A 59 4.08 -23.86 -22.36
C LEU A 59 4.93 -22.58 -22.43
N ASP A 60 4.74 -21.78 -23.47
CA ASP A 60 5.39 -20.48 -23.62
C ASP A 60 5.03 -19.54 -22.46
N LEU A 61 3.76 -19.46 -22.06
CA LEU A 61 3.31 -18.64 -20.94
C LEU A 61 4.04 -19.01 -19.63
N LEU A 62 4.13 -20.30 -19.32
CA LEU A 62 4.78 -20.78 -18.09
C LEU A 62 6.28 -20.44 -18.09
N GLU A 63 6.94 -20.53 -19.24
CA GLU A 63 8.34 -20.14 -19.39
C GLU A 63 8.53 -18.62 -19.29
N ILE A 64 7.71 -17.82 -19.99
CA ILE A 64 7.72 -16.36 -19.89
C ILE A 64 7.55 -15.94 -18.43
N ALA A 65 6.57 -16.51 -17.72
CA ALA A 65 6.32 -16.18 -16.33
C ALA A 65 7.49 -16.58 -15.40
N ALA A 66 8.15 -17.71 -15.68
CA ALA A 66 9.36 -18.12 -14.96
C ALA A 66 10.53 -17.14 -15.21
N TYR A 67 10.72 -16.71 -16.46
CA TYR A 67 11.79 -15.76 -16.81
C TYR A 67 11.57 -14.38 -16.22
N VAL A 68 10.33 -13.88 -16.26
CA VAL A 68 9.97 -12.63 -15.59
C VAL A 68 10.25 -12.72 -14.09
N PHE A 69 9.84 -13.82 -13.43
CA PHE A 69 10.13 -14.05 -12.02
C PHE A 69 11.62 -14.13 -11.71
N CYS A 70 12.41 -14.87 -12.49
CA CYS A 70 13.85 -14.98 -12.28
C CYS A 70 14.60 -13.66 -12.54
N ALA A 71 14.20 -12.89 -13.56
CA ALA A 71 14.77 -11.58 -13.85
C ALA A 71 14.46 -10.55 -12.74
N ASP A 72 13.23 -10.59 -12.21
CA ASP A 72 12.81 -9.79 -11.05
C ASP A 72 13.72 -10.09 -9.86
N ARG A 73 13.94 -11.37 -9.54
CA ARG A 73 14.80 -11.83 -8.43
C ARG A 73 16.28 -11.45 -8.58
N LEU A 74 16.79 -11.29 -9.80
CA LEU A 74 18.20 -10.96 -10.06
C LEU A 74 18.50 -9.47 -10.14
N THR A 75 17.49 -8.63 -10.31
CA THR A 75 17.68 -7.20 -10.56
C THR A 75 17.29 -6.40 -9.32
N SER A 76 18.24 -5.74 -8.66
CA SER A 76 17.95 -4.98 -7.44
C SER A 76 17.05 -3.76 -7.71
N ARG A 77 16.16 -3.44 -6.76
CA ARG A 77 15.37 -2.19 -6.70
C ARG A 77 16.08 -1.09 -5.90
N GLY A 78 17.37 -1.24 -5.59
CA GLY A 78 18.10 -0.27 -4.76
C GLY A 78 17.85 -0.42 -3.25
N ASN A 79 18.32 0.56 -2.47
CA ASN A 79 18.16 0.57 -1.01
C ASN A 79 16.74 1.04 -0.64
N LYS A 80 16.10 0.44 0.39
CA LYS A 80 14.81 0.92 0.92
C LYS A 80 14.89 2.35 1.46
N ALA A 81 16.05 2.76 1.98
CA ALA A 81 16.26 4.08 2.58
C ALA A 81 16.55 5.21 1.56
N SER A 82 16.62 4.92 0.25
CA SER A 82 16.84 5.97 -0.73
C SER A 82 15.61 6.87 -0.83
N VAL A 83 15.79 8.18 -0.72
CA VAL A 83 14.68 9.16 -0.73
C VAL A 83 14.05 9.29 -2.13
N GLU A 84 14.79 8.94 -3.18
CA GLU A 84 14.31 9.07 -4.56
C GLU A 84 13.46 7.88 -5.01
N SER A 85 12.15 8.10 -5.19
CA SER A 85 11.17 7.19 -5.80
C SER A 85 11.66 6.51 -7.11
N HIS A 86 12.48 7.22 -7.90
CA HIS A 86 13.03 6.75 -9.18
C HIS A 86 14.07 5.63 -9.05
N SER A 87 14.65 5.43 -7.87
CA SER A 87 15.65 4.38 -7.64
C SER A 87 15.06 2.98 -7.43
N TRP A 88 13.73 2.85 -7.35
CA TRP A 88 12.99 1.60 -7.05
C TRP A 88 12.24 0.96 -8.23
N ALA A 89 12.00 1.72 -9.29
CA ALA A 89 11.28 1.26 -10.48
C ALA A 89 12.30 0.99 -11.60
N ARG A 90 12.29 -0.23 -12.14
CA ARG A 90 13.25 -0.70 -13.16
C ARG A 90 12.61 -0.69 -14.54
N SER A 91 13.43 -0.85 -15.57
CA SER A 91 12.98 -1.05 -16.94
C SER A 91 13.54 -2.37 -17.43
N PHE A 92 12.71 -3.24 -18.00
CA PHE A 92 13.12 -4.54 -18.53
C PHE A 92 12.89 -4.63 -20.04
N TYR A 93 13.80 -5.31 -20.73
CA TYR A 93 13.64 -5.68 -22.13
C TYR A 93 13.89 -7.17 -22.27
N PHE A 94 12.84 -7.95 -22.47
CA PHE A 94 12.91 -9.39 -22.64
C PHE A 94 13.02 -9.75 -24.12
N VAL A 95 13.95 -10.64 -24.42
CA VAL A 95 14.10 -11.30 -25.73
C VAL A 95 13.95 -12.79 -25.52
N ILE A 96 12.87 -13.38 -26.04
CA ILE A 96 12.47 -14.75 -25.70
C ILE A 96 12.18 -15.54 -26.99
N LYS A 97 12.83 -16.69 -27.17
CA LYS A 97 12.42 -17.67 -28.19
C LYS A 97 11.18 -18.44 -27.70
N VAL A 98 10.14 -18.49 -28.53
CA VAL A 98 8.81 -19.08 -28.23
C VAL A 98 8.40 -20.08 -29.31
N ARG A 99 7.39 -20.90 -29.00
CA ARG A 99 6.82 -21.91 -29.90
C ARG A 99 5.82 -21.28 -30.86
N ASP A 100 4.84 -20.54 -30.34
CA ASP A 100 3.83 -19.83 -31.15
C ASP A 100 4.23 -18.36 -31.36
N PHE A 101 5.25 -18.14 -32.20
CA PHE A 101 5.75 -16.78 -32.50
C PHE A 101 4.66 -15.86 -33.07
N ALA A 102 3.83 -16.36 -33.98
CA ALA A 102 2.80 -15.55 -34.62
C ALA A 102 1.78 -15.00 -33.61
N PHE A 103 1.46 -15.78 -32.57
CA PHE A 103 0.62 -15.31 -31.47
C PHE A 103 1.33 -14.28 -30.60
N TRP A 104 2.52 -14.61 -30.07
CA TRP A 104 3.21 -13.77 -29.10
C TRP A 104 3.72 -12.45 -29.68
N ASP A 105 4.00 -12.39 -30.98
CA ASP A 105 4.45 -11.15 -31.63
C ASP A 105 3.33 -10.14 -31.92
N ARG A 106 2.06 -10.52 -31.69
CA ARG A 106 0.95 -9.59 -31.82
C ARG A 106 1.08 -8.40 -30.86
N ALA A 107 0.79 -7.21 -31.36
CA ALA A 107 0.91 -5.98 -30.59
C ALA A 107 -0.02 -5.94 -29.37
N ASP A 108 -1.24 -6.45 -29.50
CA ASP A 108 -2.23 -6.47 -28.42
C ASP A 108 -1.86 -7.42 -27.27
N VAL A 109 -1.24 -8.57 -27.58
CA VAL A 109 -0.73 -9.52 -26.58
C VAL A 109 0.43 -8.91 -25.81
N LYS A 110 1.41 -8.32 -26.52
CA LYS A 110 2.57 -7.64 -25.91
C LYS A 110 2.16 -6.50 -24.99
N GLU A 111 1.22 -5.66 -25.42
CA GLU A 111 0.77 -4.52 -24.63
C GLU A 111 0.05 -4.97 -23.35
N ARG A 112 -0.86 -5.95 -23.43
CA ARG A 112 -1.56 -6.47 -22.24
C ARG A 112 -0.61 -7.13 -21.24
N LEU A 113 0.38 -7.88 -21.73
CA LEU A 113 1.42 -8.47 -20.88
C LEU A 113 2.24 -7.37 -20.16
N LYS A 114 2.65 -6.34 -20.90
CA LYS A 114 3.37 -5.17 -20.36
C LYS A 114 2.54 -4.45 -19.30
N GLU A 115 1.30 -4.07 -19.60
CA GLU A 115 0.41 -3.34 -18.68
C GLU A 115 0.21 -4.11 -17.37
N THR A 116 -0.01 -5.43 -17.48
CA THR A 116 -0.18 -6.31 -16.32
C THR A 116 1.05 -6.30 -15.41
N LEU A 117 2.25 -6.44 -15.99
CA LEU A 117 3.49 -6.49 -15.23
C LEU A 117 3.88 -5.14 -14.64
N VAL A 118 3.74 -4.04 -15.41
CA VAL A 118 4.00 -2.67 -14.94
C VAL A 118 3.15 -2.35 -13.72
N PHE A 119 1.84 -2.59 -13.80
CA PHE A 119 0.95 -2.26 -12.70
C PHE A 119 1.20 -3.13 -11.45
N MET A 120 1.40 -4.45 -11.65
CA MET A 120 1.63 -5.41 -10.56
C MET A 120 2.95 -5.15 -9.82
N SER A 121 4.03 -4.91 -10.56
CA SER A 121 5.38 -4.79 -9.98
C SER A 121 5.71 -3.37 -9.55
N GLY A 122 5.09 -2.35 -10.18
CA GLY A 122 5.44 -0.95 -10.02
C GLY A 122 6.76 -0.56 -10.70
N ASP A 123 7.27 -1.40 -11.60
CA ASP A 123 8.41 -1.06 -12.48
C ASP A 123 7.99 -0.06 -13.56
N GLN A 124 8.96 0.64 -14.15
CA GLN A 124 8.70 1.71 -15.14
C GLN A 124 8.16 1.14 -16.45
N THR A 125 8.76 0.06 -16.95
CA THR A 125 8.35 -0.55 -18.21
C THR A 125 8.82 -1.99 -18.36
N TYR A 126 8.06 -2.76 -19.12
CA TYR A 126 8.43 -4.07 -19.63
C TYR A 126 8.29 -4.05 -21.16
N HIS A 127 9.33 -4.44 -21.87
CA HIS A 127 9.28 -4.65 -23.31
C HIS A 127 9.55 -6.12 -23.64
N PHE A 128 8.86 -6.65 -24.66
CA PHE A 128 9.01 -8.02 -25.13
C PHE A 128 9.30 -8.05 -26.63
N SER A 129 10.40 -8.71 -26.99
CA SER A 129 10.76 -9.09 -28.35
C SER A 129 10.79 -10.61 -28.43
N PHE A 130 9.93 -11.18 -29.27
CA PHE A 130 9.84 -12.64 -29.42
C PHE A 130 10.60 -13.10 -30.67
N GLN A 131 11.11 -14.33 -30.62
CA GLN A 131 11.80 -14.98 -31.73
C GLN A 131 11.21 -16.39 -31.91
N SER A 132 11.16 -16.90 -33.15
CA SER A 132 10.77 -18.28 -33.42
C SER A 132 11.90 -19.27 -33.16
N GLY A 133 11.57 -20.56 -33.02
CA GLY A 133 12.55 -21.65 -33.03
C GLY A 133 12.76 -22.34 -31.69
N HIS A 134 11.82 -22.22 -30.76
CA HIS A 134 11.81 -22.98 -29.52
C HIS A 134 10.84 -24.17 -29.62
N SER A 135 11.11 -25.23 -28.87
CA SER A 135 10.33 -26.48 -28.86
C SER A 135 10.42 -27.14 -27.49
N THR A 136 9.46 -27.98 -27.08
CA THR A 136 9.66 -28.90 -25.94
C THR A 136 9.64 -30.32 -26.48
N ASP A 137 10.58 -31.16 -26.05
CA ASP A 137 10.45 -32.59 -26.30
C ASP A 137 9.29 -33.15 -25.46
N PRO A 138 8.46 -34.06 -26.01
CA PRO A 138 7.40 -34.71 -25.27
C PRO A 138 7.93 -35.36 -23.99
N THR A 139 7.27 -35.09 -22.88
CA THR A 139 7.71 -35.56 -21.55
C THR A 139 7.42 -37.03 -21.31
N ASN A 140 6.42 -37.58 -22.00
CA ASN A 140 6.01 -38.98 -21.94
C ASN A 140 5.12 -39.33 -23.15
N LEU A 141 4.72 -40.61 -23.26
CA LEU A 141 3.90 -41.11 -24.38
C LEU A 141 2.52 -40.43 -24.49
N PHE A 142 2.00 -39.91 -23.38
CA PHE A 142 0.69 -39.25 -23.29
C PHE A 142 0.76 -37.73 -23.46
N ASP A 143 1.94 -37.18 -23.76
CA ASP A 143 2.14 -35.77 -24.04
C ASP A 143 1.79 -35.45 -25.50
N GLN A 144 0.51 -35.63 -25.82
CA GLN A 144 -0.09 -35.39 -27.12
C GLN A 144 -1.47 -34.75 -26.94
N GLU A 145 -1.87 -33.89 -27.88
CA GLU A 145 -3.17 -33.19 -27.87
C GLU A 145 -4.39 -34.13 -27.71
N THR A 146 -4.26 -35.40 -28.13
CA THR A 146 -5.30 -36.42 -28.04
C THR A 146 -5.59 -36.90 -26.62
N PHE A 147 -4.65 -36.73 -25.68
CA PHE A 147 -4.79 -37.17 -24.29
C PHE A 147 -5.14 -35.98 -23.40
N GLN A 148 -6.44 -35.70 -23.29
CA GLN A 148 -6.96 -34.68 -22.38
C GLN A 148 -7.48 -35.34 -21.10
N ILE A 149 -7.32 -34.67 -19.96
CA ILE A 149 -7.97 -35.08 -18.73
C ILE A 149 -9.48 -34.86 -18.87
N GLU A 150 -10.29 -35.84 -18.48
CA GLU A 150 -11.74 -35.66 -18.45
C GLU A 150 -12.11 -34.48 -17.55
N PRO A 151 -12.99 -33.56 -18.01
CA PRO A 151 -13.43 -32.42 -17.22
C PRO A 151 -13.94 -32.87 -15.85
N GLN A 152 -13.27 -32.44 -14.79
CA GLN A 152 -13.72 -32.76 -13.45
C GLN A 152 -14.83 -31.79 -13.06
N GLN A 153 -16.04 -32.33 -12.88
CA GLN A 153 -17.14 -31.53 -12.32
C GLN A 153 -16.84 -31.20 -10.85
N ASN A 154 -17.23 -29.99 -10.45
CA ASN A 154 -17.08 -29.48 -9.08
C ASN A 154 -15.62 -29.41 -8.60
N THR A 155 -14.69 -28.94 -9.43
CA THR A 155 -13.28 -28.73 -9.03
C THR A 155 -12.92 -27.24 -8.98
N LYS A 156 -12.47 -26.76 -7.83
CA LYS A 156 -11.96 -25.39 -7.65
C LYS A 156 -10.43 -25.35 -7.75
N VAL A 157 -9.91 -24.50 -8.62
CA VAL A 157 -8.47 -24.25 -8.75
C VAL A 157 -8.08 -23.11 -7.81
N ILE A 158 -7.31 -23.42 -6.77
CA ILE A 158 -6.98 -22.48 -5.68
C ILE A 158 -5.46 -22.27 -5.60
N LEU A 159 -5.04 -21.00 -5.59
CA LEU A 159 -3.65 -20.66 -5.29
C LEU A 159 -3.37 -20.84 -3.80
N PHE A 160 -2.42 -21.70 -3.46
CA PHE A 160 -2.07 -22.02 -2.08
C PHE A 160 -0.65 -21.56 -1.74
N SER A 161 -0.55 -20.42 -1.06
CA SER A 161 0.74 -19.83 -0.66
C SER A 161 1.35 -20.52 0.57
N GLY A 162 0.53 -21.10 1.44
CA GLY A 162 0.92 -21.58 2.78
C GLY A 162 0.73 -20.53 3.88
N GLY A 163 0.15 -19.38 3.55
CA GLY A 163 -0.24 -18.33 4.50
C GLY A 163 -1.66 -18.48 5.02
N LEU A 164 -1.98 -17.69 6.05
CA LEU A 164 -3.25 -17.74 6.78
C LEU A 164 -4.48 -17.57 5.88
N ASP A 165 -4.50 -16.53 5.04
CA ASP A 165 -5.61 -16.21 4.13
C ASP A 165 -5.91 -17.37 3.17
N SER A 166 -4.86 -17.95 2.57
CA SER A 166 -5.01 -19.10 1.67
C SER A 166 -5.50 -20.35 2.39
N LEU A 167 -5.09 -20.57 3.64
CA LEU A 167 -5.60 -21.68 4.45
C LEU A 167 -7.08 -21.49 4.80
N ALA A 168 -7.45 -20.30 5.29
CA ALA A 168 -8.83 -19.99 5.66
C ALA A 168 -9.78 -20.14 4.46
N GLY A 169 -9.36 -19.72 3.26
CA GLY A 169 -10.15 -19.93 2.04
C GLY A 169 -10.34 -21.40 1.66
N ILE A 170 -9.33 -22.24 1.90
CA ILE A 170 -9.40 -23.68 1.69
C ILE A 170 -10.35 -24.32 2.72
N VAL A 171 -10.20 -23.99 4.00
CA VAL A 171 -11.08 -24.49 5.07
C VAL A 171 -12.53 -24.07 4.82
N ASP A 172 -12.77 -22.79 4.51
CA ASP A 172 -14.09 -22.27 4.16
C ASP A 172 -14.73 -23.07 3.01
N CYS A 173 -13.97 -23.36 1.95
CA CYS A 173 -14.48 -24.19 0.86
C CYS A 173 -14.77 -25.64 1.29
N LEU A 174 -13.93 -26.25 2.12
CA LEU A 174 -14.08 -27.64 2.54
C LEU A 174 -15.24 -27.84 3.51
N GLU A 175 -15.51 -26.86 4.36
CA GLU A 175 -16.61 -26.89 5.32
C GLU A 175 -17.95 -26.53 4.64
N ASN A 176 -17.96 -25.56 3.72
CA ASN A 176 -19.19 -25.01 3.15
C ASN A 176 -19.55 -25.57 1.76
N SER A 177 -18.74 -26.45 1.18
CA SER A 177 -19.02 -27.04 -0.14
C SER A 177 -18.57 -28.48 -0.28
N SER A 178 -19.18 -29.18 -1.23
CA SER A 178 -18.74 -30.51 -1.65
C SER A 178 -17.79 -30.45 -2.86
N ASP A 179 -17.04 -29.36 -3.04
CA ASP A 179 -16.14 -29.15 -4.19
C ASP A 179 -14.76 -29.81 -3.97
N GLN A 180 -14.19 -30.37 -5.04
CA GLN A 180 -12.84 -30.92 -5.07
C GLN A 180 -11.87 -29.75 -5.20
N LEU A 181 -10.82 -29.71 -4.38
CA LEU A 181 -9.88 -28.60 -4.37
C LEU A 181 -8.58 -28.98 -5.07
N CYS A 182 -8.24 -28.23 -6.10
CA CYS A 182 -6.96 -28.30 -6.80
C CYS A 182 -6.07 -27.18 -6.27
N LEU A 183 -5.21 -27.50 -5.30
CA LEU A 183 -4.30 -26.55 -4.66
C LEU A 183 -3.03 -26.41 -5.49
N ILE A 184 -2.59 -25.18 -5.70
CA ILE A 184 -1.39 -24.88 -6.48
C ILE A 184 -0.34 -24.22 -5.60
N SER A 185 0.84 -24.84 -5.49
CA SER A 185 1.96 -24.27 -4.75
C SER A 185 3.23 -24.10 -5.57
N HIS A 186 3.85 -22.93 -5.44
CA HIS A 186 5.07 -22.55 -6.13
C HIS A 186 6.23 -22.78 -5.17
N ARG A 187 7.17 -23.60 -5.63
CA ARG A 187 8.37 -24.00 -4.90
C ARG A 187 9.57 -23.20 -5.41
N SER A 188 9.86 -22.10 -4.72
CA SER A 188 10.93 -21.14 -5.01
C SER A 188 12.34 -21.61 -4.64
N GLY A 189 12.50 -22.88 -4.23
CA GLY A 189 13.76 -23.42 -3.70
C GLY A 189 14.00 -23.13 -2.21
N GLN A 190 13.13 -22.37 -1.55
CA GLN A 190 13.15 -22.14 -0.10
C GLN A 190 12.59 -23.36 0.65
N PRO A 191 13.40 -24.06 1.47
CA PRO A 191 12.95 -25.29 2.15
C PRO A 191 11.83 -25.05 3.15
N GLU A 192 11.82 -23.92 3.85
CA GLU A 192 10.85 -23.60 4.91
C GLU A 192 9.43 -23.45 4.36
N THR A 193 9.22 -22.55 3.41
CA THR A 193 7.93 -22.39 2.71
C THR A 193 7.45 -23.72 2.12
N ALA A 194 8.37 -24.54 1.63
CA ALA A 194 8.01 -25.84 1.08
C ALA A 194 7.53 -26.82 2.16
N ARG A 195 8.19 -26.87 3.32
CA ARG A 195 7.79 -27.68 4.48
C ARG A 195 6.44 -27.23 5.03
N THR A 196 6.21 -25.93 5.21
CA THR A 196 4.95 -25.34 5.68
C THR A 196 3.78 -25.81 4.80
N GLN A 197 3.91 -25.63 3.48
CA GLN A 197 2.89 -26.08 2.53
C GLN A 197 2.63 -27.60 2.63
N ASP A 198 3.69 -28.42 2.75
CA ASP A 198 3.55 -29.88 2.84
C ASP A 198 2.90 -30.32 4.16
N GLN A 199 3.22 -29.67 5.27
CA GLN A 199 2.62 -29.92 6.59
C GLN A 199 1.13 -29.57 6.58
N LEU A 200 0.77 -28.39 6.09
CA LEU A 200 -0.62 -27.95 5.98
C LEU A 200 -1.43 -28.88 5.06
N VAL A 201 -0.92 -29.23 3.88
CA VAL A 201 -1.63 -30.16 2.98
C VAL A 201 -1.82 -31.53 3.63
N ARG A 202 -0.83 -32.05 4.38
CA ARG A 202 -0.99 -33.31 5.13
C ARG A 202 -2.06 -33.19 6.21
N ALA A 203 -2.06 -32.10 6.98
CA ALA A 203 -3.05 -31.87 8.03
C ALA A 203 -4.47 -31.76 7.45
N LEU A 204 -4.61 -31.11 6.29
CA LEU A 204 -5.85 -31.00 5.54
C LEU A 204 -6.28 -32.36 4.96
N HIS A 205 -5.38 -33.17 4.40
CA HIS A 205 -5.69 -34.51 3.89
C HIS A 205 -6.19 -35.46 4.98
N GLN A 206 -5.62 -35.37 6.18
CA GLN A 206 -6.07 -36.17 7.33
C GLN A 206 -7.49 -35.82 7.76
N ARG A 207 -7.89 -34.54 7.65
CA ARG A 207 -9.21 -34.04 8.06
C ARG A 207 -10.27 -34.15 6.95
N TYR A 208 -9.87 -33.93 5.71
CA TYR A 208 -10.73 -33.92 4.52
C TYR A 208 -10.22 -34.93 3.49
N PRO A 209 -10.38 -36.24 3.75
CA PRO A 209 -9.86 -37.28 2.88
C PRO A 209 -10.50 -37.20 1.48
N ASN A 210 -9.69 -37.43 0.44
CA ASN A 210 -10.12 -37.48 -0.97
C ASN A 210 -10.78 -36.20 -1.52
N ARG A 211 -10.54 -35.06 -0.88
CA ARG A 211 -11.12 -33.76 -1.27
C ARG A 211 -10.13 -32.81 -1.93
N ILE A 212 -8.83 -33.10 -1.81
CA ILE A 212 -7.75 -32.17 -2.11
C ILE A 212 -6.71 -32.85 -3.00
N ARG A 213 -6.39 -32.21 -4.11
CA ARG A 213 -5.25 -32.53 -4.97
C ARG A 213 -4.25 -31.38 -4.91
N HIS A 214 -2.99 -31.68 -4.63
CA HIS A 214 -1.95 -30.65 -4.50
C HIS A 214 -0.93 -30.72 -5.63
N TYR A 215 -0.91 -29.69 -6.46
CA TYR A 215 0.04 -29.52 -7.55
C TYR A 215 1.20 -28.62 -7.10
N LYS A 216 2.41 -29.12 -7.30
CA LYS A 216 3.66 -28.44 -6.92
C LYS A 216 4.40 -28.01 -8.17
N PHE A 217 4.60 -26.71 -8.35
CA PHE A 217 5.35 -26.16 -9.47
C PHE A 217 6.69 -25.60 -8.99
N TYR A 218 7.79 -26.17 -9.48
CA TYR A 218 9.13 -25.72 -9.09
C TYR A 218 9.60 -24.62 -10.04
N CYS A 219 9.97 -23.46 -9.49
CA CYS A 219 10.55 -22.37 -10.26
C CYS A 219 11.54 -21.61 -9.38
N SER A 220 12.84 -21.65 -9.69
CA SER A 220 13.83 -20.93 -8.89
C SER A 220 15.07 -20.60 -9.70
N LEU A 221 15.91 -19.70 -9.19
CA LEU A 221 17.27 -19.57 -9.68
C LEU A 221 18.08 -20.81 -9.29
N ARG A 222 18.97 -21.27 -10.17
CA ARG A 222 19.91 -22.35 -9.93
C ARG A 222 21.31 -21.76 -9.72
N GLN A 223 21.93 -22.08 -8.59
CA GLN A 223 23.31 -21.68 -8.25
C GLN A 223 23.57 -20.16 -8.18
N ILE A 224 22.55 -19.32 -8.32
CA ILE A 224 22.65 -17.86 -8.22
C ILE A 224 21.81 -17.37 -7.05
N ARG A 225 22.41 -16.54 -6.18
CA ARG A 225 21.70 -15.89 -5.08
C ARG A 225 20.85 -14.75 -5.62
N ALA A 226 19.59 -14.70 -5.20
CA ALA A 226 18.70 -13.58 -5.52
C ALA A 226 19.22 -12.26 -4.90
N ARG A 227 18.95 -11.15 -5.58
CA ARG A 227 19.30 -9.78 -5.15
C ARG A 227 18.07 -8.95 -4.76
N GLU A 228 16.89 -9.37 -5.19
CA GLU A 228 15.61 -8.70 -4.95
C GLU A 228 14.73 -9.62 -4.11
N GLU A 229 14.21 -9.12 -2.97
CA GLU A 229 13.48 -9.92 -1.98
C GLU A 229 11.96 -9.70 -1.93
N THR A 230 11.41 -8.72 -2.66
CA THR A 230 9.97 -8.44 -2.66
C THR A 230 9.14 -9.42 -3.49
N GLN A 231 9.74 -10.12 -4.47
CA GLN A 231 9.10 -11.19 -5.25
C GLN A 231 7.77 -10.78 -5.93
N ARG A 232 7.63 -9.54 -6.37
CA ARG A 232 6.32 -9.00 -6.85
C ARG A 232 5.78 -9.72 -8.06
N THR A 233 6.65 -10.11 -8.99
CA THR A 233 6.25 -10.85 -10.19
C THR A 233 5.94 -12.33 -9.91
N ARG A 234 6.15 -12.81 -8.67
CA ARG A 234 5.72 -14.17 -8.26
C ARG A 234 4.22 -14.36 -8.44
N SER A 235 3.41 -13.31 -8.26
CA SER A 235 1.95 -13.38 -8.47
C SER A 235 1.61 -13.68 -9.94
N PHE A 236 2.33 -13.09 -10.90
CA PHE A 236 2.17 -13.40 -12.33
C PHE A 236 2.52 -14.86 -12.63
N LEU A 237 3.65 -15.36 -12.11
CA LEU A 237 4.00 -16.78 -12.20
C LEU A 237 2.90 -17.67 -11.59
N TYR A 238 2.37 -17.29 -10.43
CA TYR A 238 1.40 -18.10 -9.71
C TYR A 238 0.07 -18.22 -10.43
N THR A 239 -0.41 -17.11 -10.96
CA THR A 239 -1.64 -17.03 -11.73
C THR A 239 -1.48 -17.67 -13.11
N ALA A 240 -0.30 -17.61 -13.73
CA ALA A 240 0.00 -18.34 -14.97
C ALA A 240 -0.05 -19.86 -14.79
N ILE A 241 0.50 -20.39 -13.67
CA ILE A 241 0.40 -21.82 -13.31
C ILE A 241 -1.06 -22.21 -13.09
N ALA A 242 -1.83 -21.36 -12.42
CA ALA A 242 -3.24 -21.60 -12.19
C ALA A 242 -4.08 -21.56 -13.46
N TYR A 243 -3.77 -20.64 -14.38
CA TYR A 243 -4.40 -20.57 -15.69
C TYR A 243 -4.10 -21.80 -16.55
N ALA A 244 -2.85 -22.27 -16.54
CA ALA A 244 -2.48 -23.52 -17.21
C ALA A 244 -3.32 -24.69 -16.66
N LEU A 245 -3.37 -24.86 -15.34
CA LEU A 245 -4.17 -25.93 -14.71
C LEU A 245 -5.68 -25.78 -14.93
N SER A 246 -6.22 -24.56 -14.86
CA SER A 246 -7.65 -24.34 -15.12
C SER A 246 -7.99 -24.70 -16.57
N HIS A 247 -7.11 -24.38 -17.53
CA HIS A 247 -7.25 -24.79 -18.91
C HIS A 247 -7.24 -26.33 -19.06
N ALA A 248 -6.24 -27.03 -18.48
CA ALA A 248 -6.17 -28.50 -18.55
C ALA A 248 -7.35 -29.21 -17.86
N LEU A 249 -7.92 -28.60 -16.81
CA LEU A 249 -9.06 -29.15 -16.07
C LEU A 249 -10.42 -28.64 -16.58
N SER A 250 -10.44 -27.87 -17.68
CA SER A 250 -11.65 -27.24 -18.24
C SER A 250 -12.43 -26.37 -17.23
N GLN A 251 -11.72 -25.75 -16.29
CA GLN A 251 -12.30 -24.85 -15.29
C GLN A 251 -12.23 -23.39 -15.77
N ARG A 252 -13.27 -22.62 -15.46
CA ARG A 252 -13.40 -21.21 -15.87
C ARG A 252 -13.13 -20.23 -14.74
N GLU A 253 -12.86 -20.72 -13.54
CA GLU A 253 -12.58 -19.89 -12.37
C GLU A 253 -11.30 -20.34 -11.66
N ILE A 254 -10.51 -19.36 -11.25
CA ILE A 254 -9.35 -19.50 -10.38
C ILE A 254 -9.63 -18.71 -9.11
N PHE A 255 -9.28 -19.27 -7.94
CA PHE A 255 -9.55 -18.64 -6.65
C PHE A 255 -8.25 -18.16 -6.00
N VAL A 256 -8.25 -16.89 -5.62
CA VAL A 256 -7.16 -16.24 -4.88
C VAL A 256 -7.73 -15.68 -3.58
N TYR A 257 -7.20 -16.19 -2.46
CA TYR A 257 -7.63 -15.76 -1.12
C TYR A 257 -6.58 -14.84 -0.52
N GLU A 258 -6.95 -13.56 -0.41
CA GLU A 258 -6.23 -12.50 0.29
C GLU A 258 -7.29 -11.53 0.82
N ASN A 259 -7.12 -11.07 2.07
CA ASN A 259 -8.03 -10.12 2.70
C ASN A 259 -8.04 -8.76 1.96
N GLY A 260 -9.17 -8.05 2.06
CA GLY A 260 -9.41 -6.79 1.37
C GLY A 260 -8.41 -5.69 1.69
N ILE A 261 -8.00 -5.56 2.95
CA ILE A 261 -7.06 -4.53 3.39
C ILE A 261 -5.70 -4.72 2.72
N THR A 262 -5.23 -5.97 2.65
CA THR A 262 -3.96 -6.32 1.99
C THR A 262 -4.07 -6.29 0.47
N SER A 263 -5.21 -6.66 -0.12
CA SER A 263 -5.42 -6.59 -1.57
C SER A 263 -5.53 -5.16 -2.10
N ILE A 264 -6.29 -4.29 -1.42
CA ILE A 264 -6.46 -2.89 -1.81
C ILE A 264 -5.19 -2.09 -1.48
N ASN A 265 -4.59 -2.34 -0.32
CA ASN A 265 -3.30 -1.81 0.11
C ASN A 265 -3.17 -0.27 -0.02
N PHE A 266 -4.07 0.46 0.65
CA PHE A 266 -4.01 1.92 0.71
C PHE A 266 -2.62 2.40 1.22
N PRO A 267 -2.04 3.44 0.60
CA PRO A 267 -0.73 3.95 1.00
C PRO A 267 -0.79 4.49 2.43
N LYS A 268 0.22 4.12 3.22
CA LYS A 268 0.35 4.56 4.63
C LYS A 268 1.12 5.87 4.77
N ARG A 269 1.93 6.19 3.77
CA ARG A 269 2.72 7.42 3.64
C ARG A 269 2.89 7.79 2.16
N GLN A 270 3.15 9.07 1.90
CA GLN A 270 3.39 9.58 0.55
C GLN A 270 4.63 8.94 -0.11
N ASP A 271 5.68 8.61 0.66
CA ASP A 271 6.90 7.95 0.17
C ASP A 271 6.72 6.44 -0.10
N LEU A 272 5.56 5.87 0.25
CA LEU A 272 5.18 4.48 -0.02
C LEU A 272 4.26 4.34 -1.25
N MET A 273 3.96 5.44 -1.96
CA MET A 273 3.18 5.42 -3.19
C MET A 273 3.93 4.68 -4.32
N ASN A 274 3.19 4.02 -5.22
CA ASN A 274 3.69 3.30 -6.39
C ASN A 274 4.58 2.08 -6.10
N ALA A 275 5.83 2.08 -6.59
CA ALA A 275 6.77 0.96 -6.59
C ALA A 275 7.14 0.42 -5.20
N ARG A 276 6.57 0.94 -4.11
CA ARG A 276 6.82 0.50 -2.72
C ARG A 276 5.64 -0.22 -2.08
N ALA A 277 4.43 -0.05 -2.61
CA ALA A 277 3.26 -0.82 -2.24
C ALA A 277 3.15 -2.10 -3.10
N SER A 278 2.92 -3.26 -2.48
CA SER A 278 2.59 -4.49 -3.23
C SER A 278 1.22 -4.35 -3.88
N ARG A 279 1.11 -4.69 -5.17
CA ARG A 279 -0.15 -4.70 -5.92
C ARG A 279 -0.49 -6.10 -6.46
N THR A 280 0.05 -7.15 -5.83
CA THR A 280 0.01 -8.53 -6.33
C THR A 280 -1.38 -9.14 -6.47
N THR A 281 -2.33 -8.73 -5.62
CA THR A 281 -3.74 -9.16 -5.61
C THR A 281 -4.72 -7.98 -5.71
N HIS A 282 -4.21 -6.80 -6.08
CA HIS A 282 -5.02 -5.60 -6.25
C HIS A 282 -6.10 -5.83 -7.32
N PRO A 283 -7.35 -5.34 -7.17
CA PRO A 283 -8.42 -5.59 -8.13
C PRO A 283 -8.07 -5.24 -9.59
N LYS A 284 -7.36 -4.12 -9.81
CA LYS A 284 -6.81 -3.76 -11.13
C LYS A 284 -5.81 -4.79 -11.67
N THR A 285 -4.93 -5.34 -10.83
CA THR A 285 -4.02 -6.43 -11.23
C THR A 285 -4.79 -7.69 -11.63
N ILE A 286 -5.83 -8.04 -10.86
CA ILE A 286 -6.70 -9.19 -11.16
C ILE A 286 -7.37 -9.00 -12.53
N MET A 287 -7.94 -7.82 -12.80
CA MET A 287 -8.56 -7.52 -14.09
C MET A 287 -7.55 -7.53 -15.24
N CYS A 288 -6.35 -6.96 -15.06
CA CYS A 288 -5.28 -7.02 -16.05
C CYS A 288 -4.89 -8.46 -16.40
N LEU A 289 -4.74 -9.33 -15.39
CA LEU A 289 -4.46 -10.75 -15.58
C LEU A 289 -5.57 -11.47 -16.36
N GLU A 290 -6.84 -11.28 -15.96
CA GLU A 290 -7.96 -11.88 -16.68
C GLU A 290 -8.02 -11.41 -18.15
N ASN A 291 -7.79 -10.13 -18.38
CA ASN A 291 -7.79 -9.53 -19.71
C ASN A 291 -6.60 -10.00 -20.56
N PHE A 292 -5.45 -10.27 -19.95
CA PHE A 292 -4.31 -10.87 -20.61
C PHE A 292 -4.59 -12.34 -20.95
N PHE A 293 -5.06 -13.15 -19.99
CA PHE A 293 -5.39 -14.56 -20.22
C PHE A 293 -6.48 -14.77 -21.28
N ALA A 294 -7.46 -13.86 -21.36
CA ALA A 294 -8.47 -13.88 -22.41
C ALA A 294 -7.89 -13.74 -23.83
N THR A 295 -6.68 -13.20 -23.99
CA THR A 295 -6.03 -13.15 -25.31
C THR A 295 -5.41 -14.48 -25.74
N ILE A 296 -5.06 -15.34 -24.78
CA ILE A 296 -4.35 -16.60 -25.05
C ILE A 296 -5.33 -17.66 -25.58
N TYR A 297 -6.42 -17.89 -24.83
CA TYR A 297 -7.51 -18.78 -25.21
C TYR A 297 -8.86 -18.28 -24.67
N GLU A 298 -9.91 -18.54 -25.44
CA GLU A 298 -11.30 -18.44 -25.01
C GLU A 298 -11.81 -19.81 -24.48
N PRO A 299 -12.81 -19.84 -23.58
CA PRO A 299 -13.49 -18.68 -22.96
C PRO A 299 -12.66 -18.00 -21.87
N LYS A 300 -12.95 -16.73 -21.59
CA LYS A 300 -12.31 -15.94 -20.53
C LYS A 300 -12.38 -16.69 -19.18
N VAL A 301 -11.22 -16.88 -18.55
CA VAL A 301 -11.12 -17.37 -17.17
C VAL A 301 -11.27 -16.20 -16.20
N LYS A 302 -12.09 -16.38 -15.18
CA LYS A 302 -12.30 -15.41 -14.10
C LYS A 302 -11.40 -15.73 -12.91
N ILE A 303 -10.83 -14.71 -12.29
CA ILE A 303 -10.06 -14.85 -11.06
C ILE A 303 -10.91 -14.30 -9.91
N ALA A 304 -11.50 -15.21 -9.14
CA ALA A 304 -12.31 -14.86 -7.98
C ALA A 304 -11.43 -14.49 -6.78
N THR A 305 -11.78 -13.40 -6.11
CA THR A 305 -11.17 -12.92 -4.86
C THR A 305 -12.18 -12.87 -3.72
N PRO A 306 -12.62 -14.02 -3.16
CA PRO A 306 -13.74 -14.07 -2.23
C PRO A 306 -13.53 -13.25 -0.94
N PHE A 307 -12.28 -13.04 -0.55
CA PHE A 307 -11.90 -12.33 0.67
C PHE A 307 -11.65 -10.83 0.48
N LEU A 308 -11.93 -10.27 -0.71
CA LEU A 308 -11.78 -8.84 -0.98
C LEU A 308 -12.57 -7.96 0.00
N TRP A 309 -13.69 -8.45 0.54
CA TRP A 309 -14.52 -7.71 1.49
C TRP A 309 -14.31 -8.14 2.94
N LYS A 310 -13.29 -8.95 3.20
CA LYS A 310 -12.95 -9.44 4.54
C LYS A 310 -11.69 -8.79 5.08
N THR A 311 -11.63 -8.58 6.39
CA THR A 311 -10.42 -8.16 7.11
C THR A 311 -9.62 -9.37 7.57
N LYS A 312 -8.33 -9.19 7.94
CA LYS A 312 -7.53 -10.30 8.47
C LYS A 312 -8.10 -10.85 9.80
N THR A 313 -8.73 -10.02 10.62
CA THR A 313 -9.46 -10.48 11.82
C THR A 313 -10.61 -11.43 11.46
N GLU A 314 -11.37 -11.12 10.40
CA GLU A 314 -12.44 -12.00 9.92
C GLU A 314 -11.87 -13.30 9.30
N ILE A 315 -10.62 -13.29 8.79
CA ILE A 315 -9.93 -14.51 8.34
C ILE A 315 -9.64 -15.44 9.52
N TYR A 316 -9.22 -14.90 10.67
CA TYR A 316 -9.07 -15.68 11.90
C TYR A 316 -10.41 -16.27 12.35
N GLN A 317 -11.49 -15.47 12.32
CA GLN A 317 -12.82 -15.92 12.69
C GLN A 317 -13.31 -17.08 11.83
N ILE A 318 -13.05 -17.08 10.51
CA ILE A 318 -13.37 -18.23 9.64
C ILE A 318 -12.75 -19.53 10.15
N LEU A 319 -11.48 -19.49 10.58
CA LEU A 319 -10.81 -20.68 11.09
C LEU A 319 -11.36 -21.11 12.44
N SER A 320 -11.71 -20.16 13.31
CA SER A 320 -12.29 -20.48 14.61
C SER A 320 -13.72 -21.01 14.52
N GLU A 321 -14.56 -20.43 13.67
CA GLU A 321 -15.91 -20.92 13.40
C GLU A 321 -15.89 -22.35 12.83
N ALA A 322 -14.85 -22.71 12.08
CA ALA A 322 -14.61 -24.08 11.59
C ALA A 322 -14.00 -25.03 12.64
N GLY A 323 -13.61 -24.54 13.83
CA GLY A 323 -12.88 -25.30 14.83
C GLY A 323 -11.52 -25.79 14.31
N ARG A 324 -10.79 -24.90 13.61
CA ARG A 324 -9.48 -25.16 12.95
C ARG A 324 -8.38 -24.22 13.44
N GLU A 325 -8.49 -23.74 14.68
CA GLU A 325 -7.50 -22.89 15.32
C GLU A 325 -6.12 -23.59 15.40
N ASP A 326 -6.12 -24.92 15.51
CA ASP A 326 -4.92 -25.77 15.55
C ASP A 326 -4.03 -25.65 14.31
N LEU A 327 -4.57 -25.19 13.18
CA LEU A 327 -3.82 -25.00 11.94
C LEU A 327 -3.16 -23.61 11.83
N ILE A 328 -3.55 -22.64 12.67
CA ILE A 328 -3.12 -21.23 12.57
C ILE A 328 -1.59 -21.12 12.65
N THR A 329 -0.97 -21.74 13.65
CA THR A 329 0.49 -21.67 13.91
C THR A 329 1.32 -22.38 12.83
N SER A 330 0.69 -23.24 12.04
CA SER A 330 1.32 -23.94 10.92
C SER A 330 1.36 -23.11 9.64
N THR A 331 0.78 -21.90 9.62
CA THR A 331 0.80 -21.00 8.46
C THR A 331 1.93 -19.98 8.54
N VAL A 332 2.36 -19.43 7.40
CA VAL A 332 3.38 -18.36 7.35
C VAL A 332 2.86 -17.16 6.57
N SER A 333 2.68 -16.04 7.26
CA SER A 333 2.29 -14.75 6.65
C SER A 333 3.50 -13.80 6.47
N CYS A 334 4.64 -14.12 7.06
CA CYS A 334 5.84 -13.28 7.07
C CYS A 334 6.36 -12.96 5.65
N SER A 335 6.71 -11.69 5.38
CA SER A 335 7.33 -11.26 4.13
C SER A 335 8.86 -11.26 4.15
N GLN A 336 9.48 -11.50 5.33
CA GLN A 336 10.94 -11.51 5.53
C GLN A 336 11.45 -12.91 5.90
N THR A 337 11.04 -13.92 5.14
CA THR A 337 11.33 -15.35 5.46
C THR A 337 12.81 -15.74 5.46
N LEU A 338 13.71 -14.84 5.06
CA LEU A 338 15.16 -15.11 4.95
C LEU A 338 15.98 -14.54 6.10
N GLN A 339 15.37 -13.79 7.01
CA GLN A 339 16.07 -13.11 8.12
C GLN A 339 15.86 -13.80 9.48
N HIS A 340 15.26 -14.99 9.50
CA HIS A 340 14.96 -15.69 10.75
C HIS A 340 16.22 -16.28 11.40
N THR A 341 16.33 -16.08 12.71
CA THR A 341 17.27 -16.79 13.59
C THR A 341 16.50 -17.86 14.38
N GLY A 342 17.00 -19.10 14.39
CA GLY A 342 16.43 -20.17 15.23
C GLY A 342 15.22 -20.90 14.63
N GLN A 343 14.21 -21.18 15.48
CA GLN A 343 13.01 -21.99 15.13
C GLN A 343 11.77 -21.15 14.76
N ALA A 344 11.84 -19.83 14.88
CA ALA A 344 10.72 -18.93 14.59
C ALA A 344 10.41 -18.86 13.08
N THR A 345 9.14 -18.77 12.72
CA THR A 345 8.65 -18.68 11.33
C THR A 345 8.25 -17.25 10.92
N HIS A 346 8.16 -16.34 11.88
CA HIS A 346 7.75 -14.95 11.67
C HIS A 346 8.75 -13.98 12.29
N CYS A 347 9.03 -12.85 11.64
CA CYS A 347 10.01 -11.90 12.15
C CYS A 347 9.43 -10.96 13.22
N GLY A 348 8.10 -10.94 13.40
CA GLY A 348 7.42 -10.03 14.33
C GLY A 348 7.27 -8.59 13.85
N GLY A 349 8.24 -8.05 13.09
CA GLY A 349 8.28 -6.62 12.75
C GLY A 349 7.88 -6.20 11.33
N CYS A 350 7.69 -7.14 10.38
CA CYS A 350 7.24 -6.77 9.04
C CYS A 350 5.74 -6.44 9.01
N SER A 351 5.29 -5.69 8.00
CA SER A 351 3.89 -5.26 7.88
C SER A 351 2.87 -6.41 7.93
N GLN A 352 3.20 -7.58 7.37
CA GLN A 352 2.34 -8.75 7.40
C GLN A 352 2.31 -9.46 8.77
N CYS A 353 3.42 -9.43 9.51
CA CYS A 353 3.46 -9.95 10.89
C CYS A 353 2.68 -9.03 11.83
N ILE A 354 2.81 -7.71 11.66
CA ILE A 354 2.06 -6.72 12.42
C ILE A 354 0.56 -6.92 12.17
N ASP A 355 0.11 -6.90 10.92
CA ASP A 355 -1.30 -7.13 10.57
C ASP A 355 -1.84 -8.46 11.12
N ARG A 356 -1.05 -9.55 11.02
CA ARG A 356 -1.38 -10.85 11.62
C ARG A 356 -1.56 -10.77 13.14
N ARG A 357 -0.63 -10.16 13.87
CA ARG A 357 -0.72 -10.03 15.33
C ARG A 357 -1.93 -9.20 15.75
N PHE A 358 -2.14 -8.03 15.14
CA PHE A 358 -3.33 -7.23 15.43
C PHE A 358 -4.63 -8.00 15.13
N ALA A 359 -4.67 -8.77 14.04
CA ALA A 359 -5.82 -9.62 13.73
C ALA A 359 -6.03 -10.76 14.74
N ALA A 360 -4.96 -11.38 15.25
CA ALA A 360 -5.05 -12.41 16.29
C ALA A 360 -5.64 -11.84 17.59
N TYR A 361 -5.14 -10.69 18.06
CA TYR A 361 -5.72 -10.00 19.22
C TYR A 361 -7.16 -9.52 18.95
N GLY A 362 -7.43 -8.99 17.76
CA GLY A 362 -8.76 -8.52 17.38
C GLY A 362 -9.79 -9.65 17.23
N SER A 363 -9.35 -10.90 17.09
CA SER A 363 -10.19 -12.11 17.02
C SER A 363 -10.15 -12.94 18.30
N GLU A 364 -9.44 -12.48 19.33
CA GLU A 364 -9.25 -13.18 20.60
C GLU A 364 -8.55 -14.54 20.48
N LEU A 365 -7.73 -14.72 19.45
CA LEU A 365 -6.92 -15.92 19.17
C LEU A 365 -5.42 -15.65 19.32
N ASP A 366 -5.08 -14.63 20.11
CA ASP A 366 -3.69 -14.26 20.39
C ASP A 366 -2.92 -15.34 21.14
N ASP A 367 -3.56 -16.09 22.03
CA ASP A 367 -2.97 -17.24 22.74
C ASP A 367 -2.62 -18.40 21.80
N VAL A 368 -3.47 -18.64 20.79
CA VAL A 368 -3.21 -19.63 19.74
C VAL A 368 -2.04 -19.15 18.86
N ASP A 369 -2.07 -17.90 18.41
CA ASP A 369 -1.06 -17.37 17.49
C ASP A 369 0.31 -17.13 18.15
N ASP A 370 0.35 -16.79 19.45
CA ASP A 370 1.57 -16.51 20.23
C ASP A 370 2.25 -17.78 20.76
N SER A 371 2.29 -18.84 19.94
CA SER A 371 2.94 -20.12 20.23
C SER A 371 4.47 -20.12 20.00
N GLY A 372 5.15 -19.00 20.27
CA GLY A 372 6.60 -18.86 20.05
C GLY A 372 7.04 -18.84 18.58
N ILE A 373 6.12 -18.54 17.65
CA ILE A 373 6.40 -18.51 16.21
C ILE A 373 7.08 -17.21 15.74
N TYR A 374 7.15 -16.20 16.61
CA TYR A 374 7.72 -14.88 16.33
C TYR A 374 9.14 -14.75 16.90
N THR A 375 10.07 -14.22 16.09
CA THR A 375 11.43 -13.88 16.53
C THR A 375 11.45 -12.69 17.49
N PHE A 376 10.53 -11.75 17.31
CA PHE A 376 10.46 -10.48 18.03
C PHE A 376 9.02 -10.20 18.44
N ASP A 377 8.81 -9.84 19.71
CA ASP A 377 7.51 -9.45 20.24
C ASP A 377 7.47 -7.94 20.52
N PHE A 378 6.95 -7.14 19.58
CA PHE A 378 6.86 -5.68 19.74
C PHE A 378 5.97 -5.20 20.91
N ILE A 379 5.15 -6.09 21.49
CA ILE A 379 4.27 -5.76 22.61
C ILE A 379 5.06 -5.81 23.92
N LYS A 380 5.88 -6.86 24.08
CA LYS A 380 6.62 -7.15 25.31
C LYS A 380 8.06 -6.61 25.28
N GLU A 381 8.61 -6.39 24.09
CA GLU A 381 9.99 -5.95 23.88
C GLU A 381 10.05 -4.52 23.32
N GLY A 382 11.14 -3.82 23.63
CA GLY A 382 11.42 -2.49 23.10
C GLY A 382 11.71 -2.52 21.60
N VAL A 383 10.97 -1.72 20.84
CA VAL A 383 11.25 -1.44 19.42
C VAL A 383 12.18 -0.24 19.35
N GLY A 384 13.43 -0.46 18.95
CA GLY A 384 14.41 0.61 18.70
C GLY A 384 13.98 1.59 17.59
N LYS A 385 14.88 2.52 17.22
CA LYS A 385 14.68 3.46 16.10
C LYS A 385 14.86 2.78 14.74
N ASP A 386 14.07 1.74 14.49
CA ASP A 386 14.18 0.86 13.31
C ASP A 386 12.89 0.88 12.46
N GLU A 387 12.98 0.33 11.23
CA GLU A 387 11.88 0.24 10.23
C GLU A 387 10.56 -0.33 10.83
N VAL A 388 10.68 -1.17 11.86
CA VAL A 388 9.55 -1.78 12.57
C VAL A 388 8.71 -0.74 13.32
N ARG A 389 9.34 0.21 14.03
CA ARG A 389 8.64 1.26 14.79
C ARG A 389 7.80 2.13 13.85
N THR A 390 8.40 2.56 12.74
CA THR A 390 7.69 3.34 11.73
C THR A 390 6.52 2.56 11.15
N THR A 391 6.73 1.28 10.81
CA THR A 391 5.67 0.41 10.27
C THR A 391 4.50 0.23 11.25
N LEU A 392 4.79 0.07 12.55
CA LEU A 392 3.78 -0.02 13.61
C LEU A 392 2.98 1.28 13.74
N ILE A 393 3.66 2.41 13.84
CA ILE A 393 3.03 3.73 13.97
C ILE A 393 2.12 4.02 12.77
N ASP A 394 2.61 3.77 11.56
CA ASP A 394 1.84 3.96 10.33
C ASP A 394 0.61 3.06 10.28
N TYR A 395 0.75 1.82 10.72
CA TYR A 395 -0.35 0.86 10.76
C TYR A 395 -1.46 1.33 11.71
N VAL A 396 -1.10 1.75 12.93
CA VAL A 396 -2.06 2.30 13.90
C VAL A 396 -2.68 3.60 13.41
N ARG A 397 -1.87 4.51 12.84
CA ARG A 397 -2.36 5.79 12.31
C ARG A 397 -3.36 5.57 11.19
N GLN A 398 -3.09 4.65 10.26
CA GLN A 398 -4.02 4.32 9.18
C GLN A 398 -5.33 3.73 9.72
N ALA A 399 -5.26 2.80 10.67
CA ALA A 399 -6.44 2.21 11.29
C ALA A 399 -7.33 3.28 11.97
N LYS A 400 -6.72 4.20 12.73
CA LYS A 400 -7.42 5.33 13.35
C LYS A 400 -7.98 6.32 12.33
N HIS A 401 -7.30 6.50 11.21
CA HIS A 401 -7.83 7.32 10.12
C HIS A 401 -9.09 6.68 9.51
N PHE A 402 -9.09 5.36 9.30
CA PHE A 402 -10.26 4.67 8.77
C PHE A 402 -11.48 4.73 9.70
N THR A 403 -11.31 4.70 11.02
CA THR A 403 -12.43 4.86 11.97
C THR A 403 -12.93 6.29 12.07
N ALA A 404 -12.07 7.29 11.88
CA ALA A 404 -12.45 8.70 11.99
C ALA A 404 -13.22 9.24 10.77
N LEU A 405 -13.09 8.58 9.61
CA LEU A 405 -13.71 9.04 8.37
C LEU A 405 -15.12 8.48 8.22
N ASN A 406 -16.11 9.38 8.18
CA ASN A 406 -17.42 9.07 7.62
C ASN A 406 -17.31 8.82 6.09
N TYR A 407 -18.37 8.29 5.49
CA TYR A 407 -18.39 7.93 4.06
C TYR A 407 -17.96 9.09 3.14
N ASP A 408 -18.50 10.30 3.34
CA ASP A 408 -18.21 11.44 2.46
C ASP A 408 -16.74 11.86 2.57
N ASN A 409 -16.22 11.98 3.79
CA ASN A 409 -14.82 12.31 4.03
C ASN A 409 -13.88 11.22 3.51
N PHE A 410 -14.26 9.95 3.62
CA PHE A 410 -13.50 8.83 3.05
C PHE A 410 -13.43 8.95 1.53
N TYR A 411 -14.54 9.24 0.87
CA TYR A 411 -14.58 9.41 -0.58
C TYR A 411 -13.66 10.53 -1.06
N TYR A 412 -13.71 11.71 -0.42
CA TYR A 412 -12.85 12.84 -0.79
C TYR A 412 -11.37 12.58 -0.51
N LYS A 413 -11.02 12.08 0.68
CA LYS A 413 -9.62 11.87 1.08
C LYS A 413 -8.94 10.73 0.34
N MET A 414 -9.68 9.71 -0.07
CA MET A 414 -9.16 8.53 -0.77
C MET A 414 -9.41 8.60 -2.28
N LEU A 415 -9.78 9.76 -2.83
CA LEU A 415 -10.21 9.90 -4.21
C LEU A 415 -9.17 9.36 -5.21
N ASN A 416 -7.89 9.67 -4.99
CA ASN A 416 -6.80 9.25 -5.88
C ASN A 416 -6.68 7.72 -5.95
N GLU A 417 -6.77 7.05 -4.80
CA GLU A 417 -6.70 5.60 -4.70
C GLU A 417 -7.99 4.93 -5.21
N LEU A 418 -9.14 5.55 -4.96
CA LEU A 418 -10.44 5.07 -5.40
C LEU A 418 -10.56 5.07 -6.94
N ILE A 419 -9.98 6.06 -7.63
CA ILE A 419 -9.94 6.10 -9.10
C ILE A 419 -9.28 4.84 -9.68
N ASP A 420 -8.20 4.36 -9.06
CA ASP A 420 -7.49 3.16 -9.51
C ASP A 420 -8.15 1.83 -9.08
N LEU A 421 -9.27 1.90 -8.32
CA LEU A 421 -9.91 0.76 -7.69
C LEU A 421 -11.35 0.52 -8.17
N ILE A 422 -12.19 1.57 -8.23
CA ILE A 422 -13.66 1.48 -8.40
C ILE A 422 -14.05 0.72 -9.67
N ASP A 423 -13.34 0.94 -10.77
CA ASP A 423 -13.63 0.28 -12.05
C ASP A 423 -13.37 -1.23 -12.03
N TYR A 424 -12.59 -1.70 -11.06
CA TYR A 424 -12.10 -3.07 -10.99
C TYR A 424 -12.72 -3.90 -9.87
N ILE A 425 -13.60 -3.31 -9.06
CA ILE A 425 -14.31 -4.00 -7.96
C ILE A 425 -15.77 -4.30 -8.31
N PRO A 426 -16.36 -5.39 -7.78
CA PRO A 426 -17.74 -5.78 -8.09
C PRO A 426 -18.76 -4.85 -7.43
N GLY A 427 -19.73 -4.38 -8.22
CA GLY A 427 -20.86 -3.57 -7.75
C GLY A 427 -21.65 -2.97 -8.91
N THR A 428 -22.87 -2.51 -8.63
CA THR A 428 -23.80 -1.97 -9.65
C THR A 428 -23.68 -0.46 -9.83
N SER A 429 -23.25 0.25 -8.78
CA SER A 429 -23.04 1.70 -8.81
C SER A 429 -21.72 2.07 -8.15
N GLU A 430 -21.16 3.22 -8.52
CA GLU A 430 -19.96 3.77 -7.89
C GLU A 430 -20.15 3.95 -6.37
N LYS A 431 -21.29 4.50 -5.96
CA LYS A 431 -21.65 4.66 -4.55
C LYS A 431 -21.59 3.33 -3.79
N GLU A 432 -22.21 2.27 -4.31
CA GLU A 432 -22.20 0.94 -3.68
C GLU A 432 -20.77 0.40 -3.55
N LYS A 433 -19.95 0.59 -4.59
CA LYS A 433 -18.56 0.13 -4.64
C LYS A 433 -17.70 0.85 -3.59
N VAL A 434 -17.76 2.18 -3.54
CA VAL A 434 -17.05 3.00 -2.54
C VAL A 434 -17.52 2.62 -1.15
N GLU A 435 -18.83 2.44 -0.94
CA GLU A 435 -19.39 2.09 0.35
C GLU A 435 -18.86 0.75 0.88
N LYS A 436 -18.71 -0.25 0.00
CA LYS A 436 -18.09 -1.53 0.38
C LYS A 436 -16.63 -1.38 0.78
N VAL A 437 -15.87 -0.55 0.08
CA VAL A 437 -14.46 -0.25 0.40
C VAL A 437 -14.35 0.48 1.74
N TRP A 438 -15.15 1.53 1.93
CA TRP A 438 -15.21 2.25 3.20
C TRP A 438 -15.58 1.31 4.35
N LYS A 439 -16.59 0.46 4.18
CA LYS A 439 -17.03 -0.50 5.21
C LYS A 439 -15.94 -1.47 5.63
N VAL A 440 -15.15 -2.02 4.71
CA VAL A 440 -14.05 -2.94 5.07
C VAL A 440 -12.91 -2.20 5.77
N CYS A 441 -12.56 -0.99 5.33
CA CYS A 441 -11.57 -0.14 5.98
C CYS A 441 -12.00 0.27 7.40
N HIS A 442 -13.25 0.69 7.57
CA HIS A 442 -13.81 1.09 8.87
C HIS A 442 -13.82 -0.10 9.85
N ARG A 443 -14.32 -1.27 9.43
CA ARG A 443 -14.30 -2.49 10.26
C ARG A 443 -12.87 -2.87 10.66
N HIS A 444 -11.92 -2.80 9.73
CA HIS A 444 -10.51 -3.04 10.03
C HIS A 444 -9.98 -2.08 11.10
N GLY A 445 -10.29 -0.80 10.97
CA GLY A 445 -9.93 0.21 11.97
C GLY A 445 -10.49 -0.12 13.36
N GLU A 446 -11.78 -0.46 13.45
CA GLU A 446 -12.43 -0.84 14.71
C GLU A 446 -11.81 -2.09 15.34
N GLN A 447 -11.48 -3.09 14.52
CA GLN A 447 -10.83 -4.34 14.96
C GLN A 447 -9.40 -4.09 15.45
N VAL A 448 -8.66 -3.19 14.80
CA VAL A 448 -7.32 -2.77 15.27
C VAL A 448 -7.43 -2.03 16.60
N GLU A 449 -8.41 -1.16 16.78
CA GLU A 449 -8.62 -0.50 18.08
C GLU A 449 -9.03 -1.48 19.18
N ALA A 450 -9.85 -2.48 18.86
CA ALA A 450 -10.20 -3.56 19.78
C ALA A 450 -8.96 -4.39 20.15
N ALA A 451 -8.11 -4.70 19.18
CA ALA A 451 -6.85 -5.39 19.40
C ALA A 451 -5.92 -4.60 20.34
N ILE A 452 -5.79 -3.28 20.16
CA ILE A 452 -4.99 -2.41 21.06
C ILE A 452 -5.53 -2.49 22.49
N ARG A 453 -6.85 -2.33 22.67
CA ARG A 453 -7.48 -2.43 24.00
C ARG A 453 -7.22 -3.78 24.66
N ARG A 454 -7.27 -4.87 23.89
CA ARG A 454 -6.97 -6.21 24.38
C ARG A 454 -5.48 -6.37 24.75
N MET A 455 -4.57 -5.88 23.91
CA MET A 455 -3.14 -5.89 24.22
C MET A 455 -2.84 -5.15 25.53
N GLN A 456 -3.46 -3.98 25.74
CA GLN A 456 -3.37 -3.25 27.01
C GLN A 456 -3.95 -4.06 28.17
N ALA A 457 -5.16 -4.63 28.02
CA ALA A 457 -5.80 -5.39 29.09
C ALA A 457 -5.00 -6.63 29.55
N ILE A 458 -4.22 -7.25 28.64
CA ILE A 458 -3.44 -8.46 28.93
C ILE A 458 -2.02 -8.12 29.42
N HIS A 459 -1.39 -7.10 28.84
CA HIS A 459 0.06 -6.87 28.99
C HIS A 459 0.43 -5.55 29.69
N ASP A 460 -0.51 -4.62 29.90
CA ASP A 460 -0.27 -3.36 30.62
C ASP A 460 -0.49 -3.58 32.13
N ASP A 461 0.56 -3.97 32.85
CA ASP A 461 0.54 -4.10 34.31
C ASP A 461 0.70 -2.71 34.95
N PRO A 462 -0.33 -2.18 35.65
CA PRO A 462 -0.29 -0.84 36.23
C PRO A 462 0.76 -0.67 37.34
N PHE A 463 1.35 -1.76 37.83
CA PHE A 463 2.39 -1.73 38.85
C PHE A 463 3.82 -1.81 38.29
N LEU A 464 3.97 -2.07 36.99
CA LEU A 464 5.28 -2.17 36.34
C LEU A 464 5.42 -1.07 35.27
N PRO A 465 6.62 -0.47 35.12
CA PRO A 465 6.85 0.46 34.02
C PRO A 465 6.81 -0.30 32.70
N LEU A 466 6.21 0.32 31.68
CA LEU A 466 6.23 -0.20 30.32
C LEU A 466 7.68 -0.27 29.80
N PRO A 467 8.08 -1.35 29.10
CA PRO A 467 9.43 -1.44 28.55
C PRO A 467 9.70 -0.29 27.57
N GLU A 468 10.91 0.29 27.66
CA GLU A 468 11.31 1.41 26.83
C GLU A 468 11.26 1.06 25.33
N GLY A 469 10.59 1.88 24.54
CA GLY A 469 10.36 1.69 23.11
C GLY A 469 9.35 0.60 22.78
N SER A 470 8.66 -0.02 23.75
CA SER A 470 7.62 -1.02 23.47
C SER A 470 6.41 -0.39 22.78
N PHE A 471 5.62 -1.22 22.10
CA PHE A 471 4.39 -0.75 21.46
C PHE A 471 3.41 -0.12 22.46
N LEU A 472 3.25 -0.70 23.65
CA LEU A 472 2.33 -0.15 24.66
C LEU A 472 2.78 1.23 25.14
N GLN A 473 4.08 1.48 25.26
CA GLN A 473 4.60 2.82 25.55
C GLN A 473 4.24 3.80 24.43
N MET A 474 4.45 3.42 23.16
CA MET A 474 4.10 4.27 22.02
C MET A 474 2.62 4.66 22.00
N ILE A 475 1.74 3.73 22.39
CA ILE A 475 0.30 3.98 22.52
C ILE A 475 0.02 4.93 23.69
N ALA A 476 0.62 4.71 24.86
CA ALA A 476 0.46 5.56 26.03
C ALA A 476 0.92 7.01 25.76
N GLU A 477 2.04 7.18 25.06
CA GLU A 477 2.62 8.47 24.67
C GLU A 477 1.97 9.09 23.43
N ARG A 478 1.03 8.37 22.80
CA ARG A 478 0.31 8.79 21.58
C ARG A 478 1.25 9.16 20.43
N GLU A 479 2.35 8.44 20.28
CA GLU A 479 3.33 8.69 19.21
C GLU A 479 2.73 8.62 17.81
N TYR A 480 1.65 7.86 17.62
CA TYR A 480 0.95 7.81 16.34
C TYR A 480 0.32 9.17 15.93
N LEU A 481 0.14 10.10 16.88
CA LEU A 481 -0.30 11.48 16.63
C LEU A 481 0.87 12.42 16.31
N SER A 482 2.12 12.05 16.60
CA SER A 482 3.26 12.91 16.29
C SER A 482 3.58 12.86 14.80
N ASN A 483 3.82 14.02 14.19
CA ASN A 483 4.29 14.09 12.81
C ASN A 483 5.74 13.61 12.77
N LEU A 484 5.98 12.42 12.21
CA LEU A 484 7.32 11.81 12.05
C LEU A 484 8.29 12.61 11.14
N ILE A 485 7.96 13.84 10.77
CA ILE A 485 8.84 14.75 10.03
C ILE A 485 9.98 15.28 10.92
N GLN A 486 9.82 15.24 12.25
CA GLN A 486 10.76 15.88 13.16
C GLN A 486 12.07 15.10 13.38
N GLU A 487 12.12 13.79 13.13
CA GLU A 487 13.34 12.99 13.42
C GLU A 487 14.39 12.99 12.30
N GLN A 488 14.10 13.49 11.09
CA GLN A 488 15.07 13.54 9.99
C GLN A 488 15.77 14.89 9.81
N GLN A 489 15.34 15.96 10.51
CA GLN A 489 16.01 17.26 10.46
C GLN A 489 17.16 17.38 11.48
N ASP A 490 17.19 16.55 12.52
CA ASP A 490 18.16 16.65 13.62
C ASP A 490 19.56 16.07 13.32
N GLN A 491 19.80 15.47 12.15
CA GLN A 491 21.14 14.98 11.77
C GLN A 491 21.89 15.88 10.77
N THR A 492 21.28 16.98 10.35
CA THR A 492 21.94 17.97 9.48
C THR A 492 21.40 19.37 9.78
N ILE A 493 21.87 19.98 10.86
CA ILE A 493 22.17 21.43 10.94
C ILE A 493 23.02 21.62 12.19
N GLY A 494 24.30 21.96 11.97
CA GLY A 494 25.13 22.53 13.01
C GLY A 494 24.55 23.86 13.49
N SER A 495 24.64 24.07 14.80
CA SER A 495 24.54 25.34 15.52
C SER A 495 24.43 26.60 14.63
N GLY A 496 23.23 27.19 14.61
CA GLY A 496 22.97 28.47 13.96
C GLY A 496 21.57 28.98 14.27
N SER A 497 21.31 29.32 15.53
CA SER A 497 20.09 30.03 15.94
C SER A 497 19.98 31.38 15.22
N GLN A 498 19.02 31.54 14.32
CA GLN A 498 18.53 32.85 13.86
C GLN A 498 17.20 33.15 14.59
N PRO A 499 16.99 34.37 15.10
CA PRO A 499 15.80 34.69 15.89
C PRO A 499 14.56 34.79 14.98
N GLY A 500 13.58 33.90 15.19
CA GLY A 500 12.33 33.87 14.41
C GLY A 500 11.36 34.98 14.82
N GLY A 501 10.86 35.74 13.83
CA GLY A 501 9.79 36.72 14.00
C GLY A 501 8.43 36.08 14.36
N VAL A 502 7.44 36.89 14.71
CA VAL A 502 6.09 36.41 15.09
C VAL A 502 5.34 35.93 13.85
N GLU A 503 4.96 34.65 13.80
CA GLU A 503 4.23 34.08 12.66
C GLU A 503 2.74 34.47 12.67
N LEU A 504 2.26 34.96 11.52
CA LEU A 504 0.88 35.37 11.24
C LEU A 504 0.22 34.39 10.26
N PHE A 505 -1.00 33.95 10.59
CA PHE A 505 -1.85 33.16 9.71
C PHE A 505 -3.09 33.96 9.30
N TYR A 506 -3.47 33.92 8.01
CA TYR A 506 -4.72 34.52 7.51
C TYR A 506 -5.78 33.44 7.26
N SER A 507 -6.89 33.50 7.98
CA SER A 507 -8.11 32.74 7.67
C SER A 507 -9.08 33.66 6.93
N TYR A 508 -9.39 33.34 5.67
CA TYR A 508 -10.19 34.19 4.79
C TYR A 508 -10.92 33.38 3.72
N SER A 509 -12.01 33.92 3.18
CA SER A 509 -12.65 33.34 2.00
C SER A 509 -11.88 33.75 0.74
N HIS A 510 -11.73 32.87 -0.24
CA HIS A 510 -11.09 33.21 -1.52
C HIS A 510 -11.76 34.40 -2.24
N ARG A 511 -13.03 34.73 -1.91
CA ARG A 511 -13.75 35.92 -2.41
C ARG A 511 -13.29 37.25 -1.82
N ASP A 512 -12.46 37.21 -0.78
CA ASP A 512 -11.85 38.36 -0.11
C ASP A 512 -10.35 38.51 -0.43
N GLU A 513 -9.84 37.75 -1.40
CA GLU A 513 -8.42 37.71 -1.72
C GLU A 513 -7.81 39.09 -2.01
N GLU A 514 -8.48 39.92 -2.80
CA GLU A 514 -8.00 41.27 -3.15
C GLU A 514 -7.76 42.13 -1.90
N LEU A 515 -8.67 42.07 -0.93
CA LEU A 515 -8.56 42.81 0.33
C LEU A 515 -7.47 42.23 1.24
N ARG A 516 -7.27 40.90 1.20
CA ARG A 516 -6.15 40.22 1.88
C ARG A 516 -4.81 40.65 1.29
N GLU A 517 -4.68 40.79 -0.03
CA GLU A 517 -3.43 41.26 -0.66
C GLU A 517 -3.11 42.69 -0.26
N GLN A 518 -4.12 43.56 -0.20
CA GLN A 518 -3.94 44.94 0.25
C GLN A 518 -3.47 44.98 1.70
N LEU A 519 -4.10 44.22 2.61
CA LEU A 519 -3.63 44.09 3.99
C LEU A 519 -2.18 43.59 4.06
N GLU A 520 -1.83 42.57 3.27
CA GLU A 520 -0.48 42.03 3.18
C GLU A 520 0.55 43.12 2.81
N ASN A 521 0.23 43.95 1.82
CA ASN A 521 1.07 45.05 1.38
C ASN A 521 1.30 46.10 2.48
N HIS A 522 0.26 46.42 3.26
CA HIS A 522 0.35 47.34 4.40
C HIS A 522 1.17 46.78 5.57
N LEU A 523 1.36 45.45 5.65
CA LEU A 523 2.22 44.78 6.63
C LEU A 523 3.69 44.63 6.17
N SER A 524 4.02 45.02 4.95
CA SER A 524 5.35 44.84 4.34
C SER A 524 6.52 45.41 5.15
N ILE A 525 6.32 46.54 5.86
CA ILE A 525 7.36 47.14 6.72
C ILE A 525 7.69 46.21 7.90
N LEU A 526 6.68 45.62 8.55
CA LEU A 526 6.88 44.70 9.67
C LEU A 526 7.58 43.43 9.22
N ARG A 527 7.22 42.92 8.03
CA ARG A 527 7.89 41.77 7.41
C ARG A 527 9.36 42.07 7.10
N ARG A 528 9.65 43.21 6.46
CA ARG A 528 11.02 43.63 6.12
C ARG A 528 11.90 43.85 7.36
N GLN A 529 11.30 44.23 8.48
CA GLN A 529 11.98 44.37 9.76
C GLN A 529 12.18 43.02 10.49
N GLY A 530 11.71 41.91 9.93
CA GLY A 530 11.78 40.58 10.55
C GLY A 530 10.90 40.44 11.80
N VAL A 531 10.00 41.40 12.03
CA VAL A 531 9.11 41.43 13.20
C VAL A 531 7.99 40.39 13.06
N ILE A 532 7.55 40.16 11.82
CA ILE A 532 6.56 39.15 11.47
C ILE A 532 7.06 38.26 10.32
N THR A 533 6.61 37.02 10.33
CA THR A 533 6.51 36.16 9.15
C THR A 533 5.03 35.90 8.91
N ASP A 534 4.59 35.75 7.67
CA ASP A 534 3.18 35.57 7.38
C ASP A 534 2.95 34.48 6.34
N TRP A 535 1.86 33.73 6.52
CA TRP A 535 1.51 32.58 5.71
C TRP A 535 0.02 32.58 5.34
N HIS A 536 -0.29 32.16 4.11
CA HIS A 536 -1.65 31.92 3.62
C HIS A 536 -1.65 30.81 2.56
N ASP A 537 -2.83 30.24 2.32
CA ASP A 537 -3.13 29.17 1.35
C ASP A 537 -2.46 29.30 -0.05
N ARG A 538 -2.34 30.51 -0.62
CA ARG A 538 -1.68 30.71 -1.92
C ARG A 538 -0.15 30.63 -1.90
N LYS A 539 0.48 30.49 -0.72
CA LYS A 539 1.92 30.18 -0.62
C LYS A 539 2.21 28.68 -0.73
N ILE A 540 1.17 27.85 -0.87
CA ILE A 540 1.29 26.41 -1.09
C ILE A 540 1.88 26.17 -2.49
N SER A 541 3.02 25.51 -2.53
CA SER A 541 3.72 25.19 -3.79
C SER A 541 3.00 24.08 -4.56
N ALA A 542 2.96 24.19 -5.89
CA ALA A 542 2.34 23.17 -6.76
C ALA A 542 2.90 21.76 -6.45
N GLY A 543 2.01 20.83 -6.13
CA GLY A 543 2.35 19.44 -5.76
C GLY A 543 2.33 19.13 -4.26
N ARG A 544 1.97 20.08 -3.39
CA ARG A 544 1.74 19.86 -1.95
C ARG A 544 0.25 19.83 -1.61
N GLU A 545 -0.09 19.08 -0.57
CA GLU A 545 -1.47 18.87 -0.13
C GLU A 545 -1.98 20.10 0.64
N TRP A 546 -3.12 20.63 0.19
CA TRP A 546 -3.60 21.97 0.54
C TRP A 546 -4.06 22.07 2.00
N GLU A 547 -4.73 21.04 2.53
CA GLU A 547 -5.23 21.04 3.92
C GLU A 547 -4.11 20.84 4.95
N GLY A 548 -3.09 20.02 4.64
CA GLY A 548 -1.95 19.77 5.53
C GLY A 548 -1.14 21.01 5.87
N GLU A 549 -0.81 21.85 4.88
CA GLU A 549 -0.06 23.09 5.14
C GLU A 549 -0.92 24.14 5.86
N ILE A 550 -2.22 24.24 5.51
CA ILE A 550 -3.17 25.10 6.25
C ILE A 550 -3.21 24.68 7.72
N HIS A 551 -3.34 23.38 7.99
CA HIS A 551 -3.41 22.86 9.34
C HIS A 551 -2.11 23.08 10.12
N GLU A 552 -0.95 22.89 9.48
CA GLU A 552 0.36 23.15 10.09
C GLU A 552 0.48 24.61 10.52
N HIS A 553 0.31 25.55 9.58
CA HIS A 553 0.48 26.97 9.86
C HIS A 553 -0.60 27.52 10.80
N LEU A 554 -1.83 26.99 10.75
CA LEU A 554 -2.87 27.31 11.73
C LEU A 554 -2.51 26.85 13.14
N ASN A 555 -1.68 25.82 13.31
CA ASN A 555 -1.24 25.31 14.61
C ASN A 555 0.08 25.90 15.11
N THR A 556 0.94 26.45 14.24
CA THR A 556 2.21 27.07 14.64
C THR A 556 2.10 28.59 14.78
N ALA A 557 1.15 29.24 14.09
CA ALA A 557 1.05 30.69 14.09
C ALA A 557 0.86 31.28 15.49
N HIS A 558 1.51 32.41 15.75
CA HIS A 558 1.43 33.14 17.01
C HIS A 558 0.24 34.11 17.02
N ILE A 559 -0.08 34.67 15.85
CA ILE A 559 -1.23 35.54 15.62
C ILE A 559 -2.07 34.94 14.49
N ILE A 560 -3.38 34.82 14.70
CA ILE A 560 -4.33 34.34 13.69
C ILE A 560 -5.28 35.48 13.35
N LEU A 561 -5.32 35.87 12.08
CA LEU A 561 -6.17 36.94 11.56
C LEU A 561 -7.40 36.31 10.90
N LEU A 562 -8.59 36.59 11.43
CA LEU A 562 -9.85 36.18 10.80
C LEU A 562 -10.34 37.33 9.92
N LEU A 563 -10.33 37.16 8.60
CA LEU A 563 -10.77 38.19 7.66
C LEU A 563 -12.27 38.06 7.43
N VAL A 564 -13.04 38.79 8.24
CA VAL A 564 -14.48 38.60 8.40
C VAL A 564 -15.27 39.29 7.28
N SER A 565 -16.10 38.50 6.61
CA SER A 565 -17.06 38.90 5.58
C SER A 565 -18.26 37.93 5.59
N ALA A 566 -19.33 38.23 4.84
CA ALA A 566 -20.43 37.28 4.68
C ALA A 566 -19.97 35.96 4.03
N ASP A 567 -19.03 36.01 3.08
CA ASP A 567 -18.48 34.82 2.43
C ASP A 567 -17.58 34.00 3.36
N PHE A 568 -16.89 34.65 4.31
CA PHE A 568 -16.12 33.97 5.36
C PHE A 568 -17.03 33.22 6.33
N LEU A 569 -18.12 33.85 6.79
CA LEU A 569 -19.07 33.23 7.72
C LEU A 569 -19.92 32.13 7.09
N ALA A 570 -20.15 32.19 5.77
CA ALA A 570 -20.91 31.18 5.03
C ALA A 570 -20.06 29.97 4.57
N SER A 571 -18.75 29.99 4.80
CA SER A 571 -17.83 28.90 4.42
C SER A 571 -17.71 27.88 5.54
N ASP A 572 -18.24 26.66 5.34
CA ASP A 572 -18.19 25.57 6.32
C ASP A 572 -16.73 25.26 6.74
N TYR A 573 -15.78 25.33 5.81
CA TYR A 573 -14.36 25.08 6.11
C TYR A 573 -13.74 26.19 7.00
N CYS A 574 -13.96 27.46 6.64
CA CYS A 574 -13.43 28.59 7.42
C CYS A 574 -14.11 28.70 8.79
N TYR A 575 -15.42 28.47 8.85
CA TYR A 575 -16.22 28.62 10.06
C TYR A 575 -16.13 27.39 10.98
N ASP A 576 -16.30 26.17 10.47
CA ASP A 576 -16.37 25.00 11.34
C ASP A 576 -15.02 24.37 11.68
N ILE A 577 -13.98 24.59 10.88
CA ILE A 577 -12.66 23.97 11.07
C ILE A 577 -11.65 25.02 11.52
N GLU A 578 -11.34 26.00 10.68
CA GLU A 578 -10.27 26.97 10.96
C GLU A 578 -10.61 27.89 12.14
N MET A 579 -11.81 28.48 12.15
CA MET A 579 -12.23 29.37 13.23
C MET A 579 -12.33 28.65 14.57
N LYS A 580 -12.90 27.44 14.63
CA LYS A 580 -12.99 26.68 15.90
C LYS A 580 -11.60 26.39 16.46
N ARG A 581 -10.69 25.89 15.62
CA ARG A 581 -9.31 25.61 16.03
C ARG A 581 -8.56 26.88 16.45
N ALA A 582 -8.74 27.99 15.72
CA ALA A 582 -8.17 29.28 16.09
C ALA A 582 -8.65 29.75 17.47
N MET A 583 -9.95 29.61 17.75
CA MET A 583 -10.54 30.00 19.02
C MET A 583 -10.13 29.09 20.18
N GLU A 584 -9.94 27.79 19.95
CA GLU A 584 -9.35 26.87 20.93
C GLU A 584 -7.96 27.36 21.34
N ARG A 585 -7.05 27.55 20.36
CA ARG A 585 -5.69 28.04 20.60
C ARG A 585 -5.67 29.39 21.30
N HIS A 586 -6.64 30.27 20.98
CA HIS A 586 -6.80 31.54 21.66
C HIS A 586 -7.19 31.40 23.14
N SER A 587 -8.13 30.50 23.43
CA SER A 587 -8.65 30.30 24.78
C SER A 587 -7.60 29.75 25.75
N VAL A 588 -6.67 28.92 25.25
CA VAL A 588 -5.57 28.35 26.03
C VAL A 588 -4.30 29.22 26.01
N GLY A 589 -4.32 30.36 25.31
CA GLY A 589 -3.20 31.31 25.25
C GLY A 589 -2.06 30.93 24.31
N GLU A 590 -2.22 29.89 23.48
CA GLU A 590 -1.23 29.43 22.51
C GLU A 590 -1.12 30.34 21.28
N ALA A 591 -2.20 31.06 20.95
CA ALA A 591 -2.22 32.04 19.86
C ALA A 591 -3.09 33.25 20.22
N ARG A 592 -2.86 34.39 19.55
CA ARG A 592 -3.75 35.55 19.61
C ARG A 592 -4.62 35.61 18.36
N VAL A 593 -5.94 35.46 18.51
CA VAL A 593 -6.89 35.66 17.42
C VAL A 593 -7.28 37.13 17.34
N ILE A 594 -7.28 37.70 16.12
CA ILE A 594 -7.70 39.08 15.84
C ILE A 594 -8.72 39.06 14.70
N PRO A 595 -10.00 39.39 14.97
CA PRO A 595 -10.98 39.60 13.90
C PRO A 595 -10.67 40.89 13.13
N ILE A 596 -10.63 40.81 11.81
CA ILE A 596 -10.47 41.95 10.89
C ILE A 596 -11.74 42.05 10.04
N ILE A 597 -12.53 43.09 10.26
CA ILE A 597 -13.81 43.28 9.57
C ILE A 597 -13.55 43.87 8.19
N LEU A 598 -13.55 43.02 7.16
CA LEU A 598 -13.33 43.44 5.78
C LEU A 598 -14.59 44.07 5.18
N ARG A 599 -15.73 43.39 5.31
CA ARG A 599 -17.02 43.80 4.75
C ARG A 599 -18.09 43.89 5.84
N PRO A 600 -19.14 44.71 5.67
CA PRO A 600 -20.25 44.77 6.64
C PRO A 600 -20.94 43.42 6.72
N VAL A 601 -21.00 42.87 7.93
CA VAL A 601 -21.67 41.60 8.23
C VAL A 601 -22.01 41.58 9.72
N ASP A 602 -23.05 40.83 10.09
CA ASP A 602 -23.38 40.59 11.49
C ASP A 602 -22.49 39.46 12.04
N TRP A 603 -21.56 39.81 12.92
CA TRP A 603 -20.55 38.90 13.47
C TRP A 603 -20.47 38.92 15.00
N GLU A 604 -21.25 39.78 15.67
CA GLU A 604 -21.16 39.98 17.12
C GLU A 604 -21.55 38.72 17.91
N GLU A 605 -22.42 37.88 17.34
CA GLU A 605 -22.82 36.59 17.91
C GLU A 605 -21.86 35.42 17.56
N ALA A 606 -20.86 35.64 16.71
CA ALA A 606 -19.89 34.60 16.37
C ALA A 606 -18.99 34.24 17.57
N PRO A 607 -18.36 33.06 17.61
CA PRO A 607 -17.48 32.65 18.72
C PRO A 607 -16.35 33.64 19.05
N PHE A 608 -15.88 34.39 18.05
CA PHE A 608 -14.87 35.45 18.18
C PHE A 608 -15.45 36.85 18.45
N GLY A 609 -16.78 37.00 18.52
CA GLY A 609 -17.51 38.26 18.75
C GLY A 609 -17.08 39.02 20.00
N LYS A 610 -16.61 38.28 21.02
CA LYS A 610 -16.07 38.81 22.28
C LYS A 610 -14.65 39.39 22.18
N LEU A 611 -13.98 39.22 21.05
CA LEU A 611 -12.61 39.69 20.84
C LEU A 611 -12.59 41.12 20.29
N GLN A 612 -11.54 41.88 20.63
CA GLN A 612 -11.37 43.22 20.07
C GLN A 612 -11.04 43.12 18.57
N ALA A 613 -11.97 43.55 17.73
CA ALA A 613 -11.79 43.57 16.28
C ALA A 613 -11.03 44.81 15.78
N LEU A 614 -10.44 44.69 14.59
CA LEU A 614 -9.88 45.79 13.80
C LEU A 614 -10.68 45.96 12.50
N PRO A 615 -10.73 47.16 11.89
CA PRO A 615 -10.16 48.45 12.33
C PRO A 615 -10.78 49.00 13.63
N ARG A 616 -10.09 49.94 14.30
CA ARG A 616 -10.64 50.63 15.49
C ARG A 616 -11.99 51.28 15.18
N GLY A 617 -12.97 51.07 16.06
CA GLY A 617 -14.35 51.54 15.86
C GLY A 617 -15.22 50.58 15.04
N VAL A 618 -14.69 49.39 14.67
CA VAL A 618 -15.44 48.28 14.06
C VAL A 618 -16.01 48.60 12.66
N LYS A 619 -15.65 49.75 12.10
CA LYS A 619 -16.05 50.11 10.73
C LYS A 619 -15.34 49.21 9.72
N ALA A 620 -16.11 48.39 9.00
CA ALA A 620 -15.63 47.49 7.96
C ALA A 620 -14.76 48.22 6.93
N VAL A 621 -13.66 47.59 6.49
CA VAL A 621 -12.69 48.19 5.55
C VAL A 621 -13.37 48.78 4.30
N THR A 622 -14.34 48.07 3.71
CA THR A 622 -15.04 48.57 2.50
C THR A 622 -15.91 49.80 2.71
N LEU A 623 -16.18 50.21 3.95
CA LEU A 623 -16.96 51.42 4.26
C LEU A 623 -16.09 52.65 4.54
N TRP A 624 -14.77 52.51 4.61
CA TRP A 624 -13.88 53.65 4.75
C TRP A 624 -13.82 54.45 3.45
N GLU A 625 -13.84 55.78 3.56
CA GLU A 625 -13.68 56.65 2.38
C GLU A 625 -12.33 56.39 1.69
N ASN A 626 -11.31 56.07 2.49
CA ASN A 626 -10.00 55.64 2.04
C ASN A 626 -9.65 54.28 2.68
N GLN A 627 -9.59 53.22 1.87
CA GLN A 627 -9.26 51.87 2.33
C GLN A 627 -7.81 51.76 2.84
N ASP A 628 -6.88 52.56 2.30
CA ASP A 628 -5.50 52.58 2.79
C ASP A 628 -5.40 53.08 4.23
N GLU A 629 -6.27 54.00 4.63
CA GLU A 629 -6.34 54.44 6.03
C GLU A 629 -6.86 53.32 6.95
N ALA A 630 -7.81 52.52 6.46
CA ALA A 630 -8.32 51.36 7.17
C ALA A 630 -7.23 50.30 7.36
N PHE A 631 -6.50 49.94 6.30
CA PHE A 631 -5.40 48.98 6.38
C PHE A 631 -4.22 49.51 7.20
N THR A 632 -3.91 50.80 7.13
CA THR A 632 -2.92 51.45 8.01
C THR A 632 -3.33 51.33 9.48
N ASN A 633 -4.62 51.50 9.78
CA ASN A 633 -5.16 51.32 11.13
C ASN A 633 -4.97 49.87 11.63
N ILE A 634 -5.29 48.89 10.77
CA ILE A 634 -5.11 47.47 11.06
C ILE A 634 -3.63 47.13 11.29
N ALA A 635 -2.73 47.57 10.41
CA ALA A 635 -1.29 47.30 10.52
C ALA A 635 -0.69 47.88 11.82
N ARG A 636 -1.13 49.07 12.24
CA ARG A 636 -0.76 49.66 13.54
C ARG A 636 -1.30 48.84 14.72
N GLY A 637 -2.51 48.30 14.60
CA GLY A 637 -3.10 47.38 15.59
C GLY A 637 -2.28 46.10 15.75
N ILE A 638 -1.97 45.44 14.64
CA ILE A 638 -1.15 44.21 14.60
C ILE A 638 0.24 44.47 15.17
N LYS A 639 0.90 45.58 14.79
CA LYS A 639 2.20 45.97 15.35
C LYS A 639 2.17 46.03 16.88
N LYS A 640 1.14 46.66 17.45
CA LYS A 640 0.99 46.75 18.90
C LYS A 640 0.81 45.36 19.52
N THR A 641 0.02 44.48 18.91
CA THR A 641 -0.15 43.10 19.39
C THR A 641 1.16 42.32 19.38
N VAL A 642 1.99 42.49 18.34
CA VAL A 642 3.32 41.88 18.27
C VAL A 642 4.25 42.43 19.36
N GLU A 643 4.24 43.75 19.61
CA GLU A 643 4.99 44.37 20.71
C GLU A 643 4.54 43.83 22.08
N ASP A 644 3.24 43.65 22.29
CA ASP A 644 2.68 43.10 23.53
C ASP A 644 3.07 41.62 23.72
N LEU A 645 3.05 40.81 22.66
CA LEU A 645 3.51 39.40 22.70
C LEU A 645 5.00 39.29 23.01
N ASN A 646 5.83 40.19 22.48
CA ASN A 646 7.26 40.21 22.73
C ASN A 646 7.62 40.73 24.14
N ARG A 647 6.75 41.51 24.80
CA ARG A 647 6.94 41.96 26.19
C ARG A 647 6.51 40.93 27.23
N GLY A 648 5.68 39.97 26.85
CA GLY A 648 5.23 38.86 27.70
C GLY A 648 6.06 37.59 27.59
N ARG A 649 7.11 37.59 26.75
CA ARG A 649 8.08 36.50 26.57
C ARG A 649 9.29 36.65 27.47
#